data_AF-A0A132N9C4-F1
#
_entry.id   AF-A0A132N9C4-F1
#
_cell.length_a   1.000
_cell.length_b   1.000
_cell.length_c   1.000
_cell.angle_alpha   90.00
_cell.angle_beta   90.00
_cell.angle_gamma   90.00
#
_symmetry.space_group_name_H-M   'P 1'
#
loop_
_entity.id
_entity.type
_entity.pdbx_description
1 polymer ?
#
loop_
_entity_poly.entity_id
_entity_poly.type
_entity_poly.pdbx_seq_one_letter_code
_entity_poly.pdbx_strand_id
1 'polypeptide(L)'
;AEAYAAAADAAADRGLDLPEGMTGAGWATEITQTYPFHPALIRVLDKRLSTIPNFQRTRGALRLLARVIRRLWNERPDGVGLIHLHHVDLADKVISEELSSRLERPQFEPVIRADVASQPGSEPSHAERVDERMGSRYGRRLATAIYLYSLTRDVPGVPVAELYGAVLAPGDDPNLMQRALEGLEESCWYLHSDVRGYRFSTEASLVKLIQEAEREVSVTKARAHATKILANQFRDGVLKVRRAWENAKVPDNADDAWLVIFHWDDFGDARGVDPHGPIPAKVRELWERTAAGGKREYRNRLVILAPSRGTHDSMVRAVRTHLALEALSGNAETRAALGDDKWNDLKNRLEESKLLARIAVCNHVNVLYVPTASGLETVELDVVTQASVRPNQTDAIVERLEAMDKTLAAGDKPLDPGYVKAKLGALLTTSQPTMELVRAFARRTDLKMVFDRAQLVALVAAGVRNGVWEYQDPERGDEGWATKDRPTTAVRLAEDTYLHPVGSAPAPKEQLCPFCGTSHPGVGCPDTVDTPGGSGSSGGGVTVLVPTRFTGSGAAGKAFVDARTAAAEAGRAALRELVVEIDHVGEGAGTELARLHTIVPTGTLGVRLVYDVEASVSLSSDPSETALVRYHGSPTDYAPLREALKQLLAPRQATLRARIHAVFENPLQLSGEEVNQLAQRASDTGPTKCTITFVTEGET
;
A
#
# COMPACT_ATOMS: atom_id res chain seq x y z
N ALA A 1 40.81 -38.89 8.59
CA ALA A 1 40.73 -38.57 7.16
C ALA A 1 39.32 -38.82 6.62
N GLU A 2 38.83 -40.06 6.63
CA GLU A 2 37.50 -40.42 6.09
C GLU A 2 36.34 -39.62 6.69
N ALA A 3 36.30 -39.45 8.01
CA ALA A 3 35.26 -38.64 8.67
C ALA A 3 35.20 -37.18 8.19
N TYR A 4 36.35 -36.60 7.82
CA TYR A 4 36.42 -35.24 7.27
C TYR A 4 36.02 -35.19 5.79
N ALA A 5 36.33 -36.22 5.01
CA ALA A 5 35.84 -36.34 3.64
C ALA A 5 34.31 -36.48 3.61
N ALA A 6 33.76 -37.38 4.44
CA ALA A 6 32.32 -37.54 4.59
C ALA A 6 31.63 -36.25 5.07
N ALA A 7 32.26 -35.49 5.97
CA ALA A 7 31.73 -34.20 6.42
C ALA A 7 31.75 -33.13 5.31
N ALA A 8 32.79 -33.10 4.48
CA ALA A 8 32.89 -32.19 3.34
C ALA A 8 31.82 -32.53 2.28
N ASP A 9 31.66 -33.81 1.93
CA ASP A 9 30.64 -34.27 0.98
C ASP A 9 29.23 -33.94 1.51
N ALA A 10 28.94 -34.24 2.79
CA ALA A 10 27.65 -33.94 3.39
C ALA A 10 27.35 -32.43 3.50
N ALA A 11 28.38 -31.59 3.68
CA ALA A 11 28.21 -30.14 3.71
C ALA A 11 27.98 -29.58 2.30
N ALA A 12 28.68 -30.10 1.29
CA ALA A 12 28.46 -29.75 -0.12
C ALA A 12 27.04 -30.13 -0.57
N ASP A 13 26.55 -31.33 -0.19
CA ASP A 13 25.18 -31.78 -0.47
C ASP A 13 24.11 -30.87 0.15
N ARG A 14 24.45 -30.18 1.25
CA ARG A 14 23.59 -29.19 1.91
C ARG A 14 23.77 -27.77 1.35
N GLY A 15 24.54 -27.60 0.27
CA GLY A 15 24.74 -26.33 -0.42
C GLY A 15 25.81 -25.43 0.19
N LEU A 16 26.71 -25.93 1.05
CA LEU A 16 27.86 -25.16 1.50
C LEU A 16 28.87 -25.03 0.35
N ASP A 17 29.25 -23.81 0.02
CA ASP A 17 30.30 -23.55 -0.96
C ASP A 17 31.65 -24.04 -0.42
N LEU A 18 32.27 -24.99 -1.13
CA LEU A 18 33.51 -25.63 -0.73
C LEU A 18 34.47 -25.69 -1.94
N PRO A 19 35.79 -25.70 -1.72
CA PRO A 19 36.76 -25.83 -2.80
C PRO A 19 36.58 -27.16 -3.54
N GLU A 20 36.69 -27.15 -4.87
CA GLU A 20 36.50 -28.35 -5.70
C GLU A 20 37.37 -29.55 -5.29
N GLY A 21 38.57 -29.29 -4.74
CA GLY A 21 39.47 -30.34 -4.26
C GLY A 21 39.08 -31.00 -2.93
N MET A 22 38.06 -30.48 -2.24
CA MET A 22 37.59 -31.01 -0.95
C MET A 22 36.43 -32.00 -1.08
N THR A 23 35.81 -32.12 -2.26
CA THR A 23 34.76 -33.11 -2.52
C THR A 23 35.36 -34.37 -3.15
N GLY A 24 34.92 -35.53 -2.67
CA GLY A 24 35.39 -36.84 -3.14
C GLY A 24 36.71 -37.36 -2.53
N ALA A 25 37.21 -38.48 -3.10
CA ALA A 25 38.25 -39.30 -2.47
C ALA A 25 39.64 -38.64 -2.32
N GLY A 26 39.92 -37.58 -3.10
CA GLY A 26 41.18 -36.85 -3.05
C GLY A 26 41.42 -36.15 -1.71
N TRP A 27 40.35 -35.66 -1.08
CA TRP A 27 40.45 -34.91 0.17
C TRP A 27 40.92 -35.76 1.36
N ALA A 28 40.43 -37.00 1.47
CA ALA A 28 40.90 -37.95 2.48
C ALA A 28 42.41 -38.23 2.35
N THR A 29 42.91 -38.30 1.12
CA THR A 29 44.35 -38.49 0.84
C THR A 29 45.16 -37.28 1.30
N GLU A 30 44.71 -36.07 0.98
CA GLU A 30 45.38 -34.83 1.40
C GLU A 30 45.44 -34.70 2.94
N ILE A 31 44.33 -34.97 3.63
CA ILE A 31 44.29 -34.97 5.10
C ILE A 31 45.26 -36.00 5.68
N THR A 32 45.37 -37.19 5.06
CA THR A 32 46.28 -38.23 5.53
C THR A 32 47.74 -37.78 5.43
N GLN A 33 48.09 -37.03 4.39
CA GLN A 33 49.44 -36.49 4.19
C GLN A 33 49.80 -35.37 5.16
N THR A 34 48.82 -34.59 5.63
CA THR A 34 49.06 -33.45 6.54
C THR A 34 48.79 -33.77 8.00
N TYR A 35 48.32 -34.98 8.34
CA TYR A 35 47.99 -35.37 9.71
C TYR A 35 49.20 -35.14 10.66
N PRO A 36 49.01 -34.49 11.82
CA PRO A 36 47.74 -34.15 12.48
C PRO A 36 47.14 -32.77 12.15
N PHE A 37 47.68 -32.07 11.15
CA PHE A 37 47.28 -30.71 10.81
C PHE A 37 46.23 -30.70 9.69
N HIS A 38 45.28 -29.78 9.78
CA HIS A 38 44.37 -29.51 8.67
C HIS A 38 45.16 -28.90 7.49
N PRO A 39 44.94 -29.31 6.22
CA PRO A 39 45.73 -28.83 5.09
C PRO A 39 45.78 -27.29 4.96
N ALA A 40 44.67 -26.61 5.28
CA ALA A 40 44.62 -25.15 5.27
C ALA A 40 45.59 -24.49 6.29
N LEU A 41 45.81 -25.09 7.46
CA LEU A 41 46.75 -24.57 8.45
C LEU A 41 48.18 -24.57 7.89
N ILE A 42 48.57 -25.67 7.25
CA ILE A 42 49.89 -25.77 6.60
C ILE A 42 50.01 -24.74 5.47
N ARG A 43 48.98 -24.61 4.62
CA ARG A 43 48.97 -23.63 3.53
C ARG A 43 49.14 -22.19 4.03
N VAL A 44 48.46 -21.80 5.10
CA VAL A 44 48.59 -20.43 5.66
C VAL A 44 49.96 -20.23 6.28
N LEU A 45 50.47 -21.18 7.05
CA LEU A 45 51.81 -21.06 7.66
C LEU A 45 52.91 -20.98 6.60
N ASP A 46 52.85 -21.83 5.58
CA ASP A 46 53.88 -21.95 4.54
C ASP A 46 53.76 -20.86 3.47
N LYS A 47 52.55 -20.61 2.93
CA LYS A 47 52.38 -19.72 1.77
C LYS A 47 51.95 -18.29 2.12
N ARG A 48 51.52 -18.02 3.35
CA ARG A 48 51.04 -16.68 3.77
C ARG A 48 51.91 -16.07 4.87
N LEU A 49 52.20 -16.81 5.94
CA LEU A 49 52.99 -16.27 7.06
C LEU A 49 54.50 -16.28 6.76
N SER A 50 55.02 -17.28 6.04
CA SER A 50 56.44 -17.33 5.67
C SER A 50 56.88 -16.23 4.68
N THR A 51 55.93 -15.57 4.00
CA THR A 51 56.20 -14.46 3.08
C THR A 51 56.45 -13.14 3.82
N ILE A 52 56.15 -13.08 5.13
CA ILE A 52 56.38 -11.90 5.98
C ILE A 52 57.87 -11.83 6.35
N PRO A 53 58.61 -10.76 5.97
CA PRO A 53 60.08 -10.69 6.16
C PRO A 53 60.57 -10.91 7.59
N ASN A 54 59.81 -10.43 8.59
CA ASN A 54 60.19 -10.51 10.00
C ASN A 54 59.68 -11.78 10.70
N PHE A 55 58.90 -12.59 9.99
CA PHE A 55 58.56 -13.92 10.44
C PHE A 55 59.71 -14.85 10.04
N GLN A 56 60.52 -15.30 11.01
CA GLN A 56 61.58 -16.27 10.76
C GLN A 56 60.97 -17.55 10.18
N ARG A 57 60.99 -17.68 8.84
CA ARG A 57 60.11 -18.57 8.05
C ARG A 57 59.82 -19.92 8.69
N THR A 58 60.86 -20.60 9.16
CA THR A 58 60.74 -21.93 9.79
C THR A 58 60.65 -21.87 11.32
N ARG A 59 61.43 -21.01 11.98
CA ARG A 59 61.50 -20.95 13.46
C ARG A 59 60.28 -20.29 14.11
N GLY A 60 59.71 -19.26 13.47
CA GLY A 60 58.49 -18.60 13.90
C GLY A 60 57.27 -19.51 13.79
N ALA A 61 57.11 -20.19 12.65
CA ALA A 61 56.03 -21.15 12.43
C ALA A 61 56.06 -22.30 13.45
N LEU A 62 57.24 -22.90 13.66
CA LEU A 62 57.40 -23.97 14.65
C LEU A 62 57.14 -23.49 16.09
N ARG A 63 57.54 -22.27 16.44
CA ARG A 63 57.28 -21.70 17.76
C ARG A 63 55.79 -21.47 17.99
N LEU A 64 55.08 -20.92 17.01
CA LEU A 64 53.63 -20.74 17.05
C LEU A 64 52.91 -22.09 17.18
N LEU A 65 53.24 -23.06 16.31
CA LEU A 65 52.67 -24.41 16.36
C LEU A 65 52.92 -25.11 17.69
N ALA A 66 54.14 -25.01 18.24
CA ALA A 66 54.46 -25.60 19.54
C ALA A 66 53.59 -25.04 20.66
N ARG A 67 53.26 -23.74 20.63
CA ARG A 67 52.32 -23.11 21.59
C ARG A 67 50.89 -23.61 21.41
N VAL A 68 50.41 -23.65 20.17
CA VAL A 68 49.07 -24.15 19.84
C VAL A 68 48.90 -25.60 20.29
N ILE A 69 49.86 -26.47 19.96
CA ILE A 69 49.85 -27.89 20.36
C ILE A 69 49.89 -28.02 21.89
N ARG A 70 50.79 -27.29 22.56
CA ARG A 70 50.88 -27.30 24.03
C ARG A 70 49.54 -26.89 24.66
N ARG A 71 48.86 -25.92 24.09
CA ARG A 71 47.57 -25.45 24.58
C ARG A 71 46.47 -26.49 24.38
N LEU A 72 46.33 -27.03 23.17
CA LEU A 72 45.37 -28.10 22.87
C LEU A 72 45.60 -29.33 23.76
N TRP A 73 46.87 -29.68 24.04
CA TRP A 73 47.23 -30.77 24.93
C TRP A 73 46.76 -30.56 26.38
N ASN A 74 46.80 -29.31 26.85
CA ASN A 74 46.40 -28.94 28.20
C ASN A 74 44.87 -28.79 28.33
N GLU A 75 44.24 -28.12 27.38
CA GLU A 75 42.79 -27.83 27.43
C GLU A 75 41.92 -29.01 27.02
N ARG A 76 42.44 -29.87 26.13
CA ARG A 76 41.75 -31.04 25.56
C ARG A 76 40.31 -30.74 25.14
N PRO A 77 40.10 -29.80 24.19
CA PRO A 77 38.76 -29.53 23.71
C PRO A 77 38.15 -30.79 23.08
N ASP A 78 36.86 -30.99 23.30
CA ASP A 78 36.14 -32.13 22.73
C ASP A 78 36.09 -32.02 21.19
N GLY A 79 36.12 -33.17 20.51
CA GLY A 79 35.92 -33.24 19.06
C GLY A 79 37.09 -32.77 18.20
N VAL A 80 38.29 -32.57 18.75
CA VAL A 80 39.48 -32.17 17.99
C VAL A 80 40.07 -33.37 17.23
N GLY A 81 39.65 -33.56 15.97
CA GLY A 81 40.18 -34.59 15.07
C GLY A 81 41.45 -34.17 14.30
N LEU A 82 41.58 -32.87 13.99
CA LEU A 82 42.74 -32.26 13.34
C LEU A 82 43.05 -30.90 13.99
N ILE A 83 44.27 -30.41 13.83
CA ILE A 83 44.63 -29.05 14.23
C ILE A 83 44.30 -28.08 13.08
N HIS A 84 43.19 -27.36 13.21
CA HIS A 84 42.73 -26.29 12.31
C HIS A 84 43.35 -24.91 12.59
N LEU A 85 43.13 -23.97 11.67
CA LEU A 85 43.43 -22.54 11.82
C LEU A 85 42.78 -21.94 13.08
N HIS A 86 41.52 -22.28 13.35
CA HIS A 86 40.79 -21.72 14.48
C HIS A 86 41.27 -22.19 15.85
N HIS A 87 42.18 -23.17 15.91
CA HIS A 87 42.86 -23.55 17.16
C HIS A 87 44.03 -22.62 17.51
N VAL A 88 44.42 -21.72 16.62
CA VAL A 88 45.35 -20.63 16.95
C VAL A 88 44.62 -19.64 17.85
N ASP A 89 44.73 -19.82 19.16
CA ASP A 89 43.97 -19.01 20.09
C ASP A 89 44.54 -17.59 20.24
N LEU A 90 43.88 -16.64 19.56
CA LEU A 90 44.19 -15.22 19.59
C LEU A 90 43.77 -14.50 20.88
N ALA A 91 43.06 -15.16 21.80
CA ALA A 91 42.83 -14.65 23.17
C ALA A 91 44.10 -14.78 24.03
N ASP A 92 45.05 -15.66 23.68
CA ASP A 92 46.35 -15.70 24.32
C ASP A 92 47.18 -14.49 23.89
N LYS A 93 47.55 -13.66 24.87
CA LYS A 93 48.31 -12.43 24.63
C LYS A 93 49.63 -12.67 23.88
N VAL A 94 50.32 -13.78 24.17
CA VAL A 94 51.60 -14.09 23.54
C VAL A 94 51.39 -14.50 22.08
N ILE A 95 50.36 -15.28 21.79
CA ILE A 95 49.98 -15.65 20.41
C ILE A 95 49.51 -14.40 19.64
N SER A 96 48.68 -13.55 20.24
CA SER A 96 48.22 -12.32 19.60
C SER A 96 49.37 -11.37 19.28
N GLU A 97 50.33 -11.21 20.19
CA GLU A 97 51.54 -10.39 19.97
C GLU A 97 52.45 -11.00 18.90
N GLU A 98 52.58 -12.33 18.88
CA GLU A 98 53.37 -13.05 17.87
C GLU A 98 52.80 -12.87 16.46
N LEU A 99 51.47 -12.71 16.35
CA LEU A 99 50.76 -12.53 15.09
C LEU A 99 50.42 -11.06 14.77
N SER A 100 50.85 -10.10 15.60
CA SER A 100 50.66 -8.66 15.36
C SER A 100 51.99 -7.89 15.48
N SER A 101 52.37 -7.48 16.70
CA SER A 101 53.53 -6.64 16.97
C SER A 101 54.84 -7.26 16.51
N ARG A 102 55.04 -8.58 16.70
CA ARG A 102 56.26 -9.29 16.23
C ARG A 102 56.31 -9.48 14.72
N LEU A 103 55.20 -9.29 14.01
CA LEU A 103 55.15 -9.22 12.55
C LEU A 103 55.37 -7.79 12.03
N GLU A 104 55.76 -6.84 12.90
CA GLU A 104 55.80 -5.39 12.63
C GLU A 104 54.43 -4.84 12.20
N ARG A 105 53.36 -5.44 12.75
CA ARG A 105 51.97 -5.07 12.48
C ARG A 105 51.21 -4.79 13.79
N PRO A 106 51.69 -3.88 14.67
CA PRO A 106 51.03 -3.61 15.95
C PRO A 106 49.59 -3.09 15.81
N GLN A 107 49.26 -2.48 14.67
CA GLN A 107 47.91 -1.99 14.37
C GLN A 107 46.85 -3.10 14.23
N PHE A 108 47.26 -4.37 14.11
CA PHE A 108 46.33 -5.51 14.09
C PHE A 108 45.94 -6.00 15.49
N GLU A 109 46.60 -5.55 16.55
CA GLU A 109 46.21 -5.93 17.92
C GLU A 109 44.82 -5.40 18.31
N PRO A 110 44.45 -4.14 18.01
CA PRO A 110 43.07 -3.66 18.15
C PRO A 110 42.04 -4.46 17.34
N VAL A 111 42.43 -4.95 16.16
CA VAL A 111 41.56 -5.76 15.29
C VAL A 111 41.23 -7.09 15.96
N ILE A 112 42.24 -7.78 16.51
CA ILE A 112 42.03 -9.03 17.27
C ILE A 112 41.05 -8.77 18.41
N ARG A 113 41.33 -7.74 19.22
CA ARG A 113 40.59 -7.46 20.46
C ARG A 113 39.14 -7.08 20.18
N ALA A 114 38.89 -6.25 19.17
CA ALA A 114 37.56 -5.79 18.84
C ALA A 114 36.73 -6.90 18.17
N ASP A 115 37.29 -7.58 17.17
CA ASP A 115 36.48 -8.40 16.26
C ASP A 115 36.66 -9.91 16.41
N VAL A 116 37.84 -10.38 16.83
CA VAL A 116 38.21 -11.80 16.68
C VAL A 116 38.15 -12.57 17.99
N ALA A 117 38.83 -12.07 19.03
CA ALA A 117 38.92 -12.73 20.32
C ALA A 117 39.23 -11.70 21.43
N SER A 118 38.44 -11.73 22.51
CA SER A 118 38.73 -10.91 23.69
C SER A 118 39.84 -11.52 24.54
N GLN A 119 40.65 -10.66 25.15
CA GLN A 119 41.59 -11.08 26.19
C GLN A 119 40.84 -11.26 27.52
N PRO A 120 41.27 -12.18 28.40
CA PRO A 120 40.62 -12.39 29.69
C PRO A 120 40.40 -11.08 30.48
N GLY A 121 39.16 -10.84 30.91
CA GLY A 121 38.77 -9.63 31.64
C GLY A 121 38.44 -8.41 30.78
N SER A 122 38.41 -8.55 29.44
CA SER A 122 37.94 -7.52 28.51
C SER A 122 36.48 -7.71 28.10
N GLU A 123 35.89 -6.69 27.49
CA GLU A 123 34.61 -6.81 26.77
C GLU A 123 34.69 -7.90 25.69
N PRO A 124 33.61 -8.69 25.49
CA PRO A 124 33.55 -9.69 24.43
C PRO A 124 33.78 -9.07 23.05
N SER A 125 34.58 -9.75 22.23
CA SER A 125 34.77 -9.38 20.82
C SER A 125 33.49 -9.57 20.01
N HIS A 126 33.40 -8.96 18.82
CA HIS A 126 32.23 -9.13 17.95
C HIS A 126 31.99 -10.59 17.58
N ALA A 127 33.03 -11.36 17.28
CA ALA A 127 32.92 -12.80 17.05
C ALA A 127 32.35 -13.57 18.25
N GLU A 128 32.75 -13.23 19.48
CA GLU A 128 32.24 -13.87 20.69
C GLU A 128 30.78 -13.48 20.98
N ARG A 129 30.38 -12.25 20.65
CA ARG A 129 28.97 -11.82 20.73
C ARG A 129 28.11 -12.53 19.69
N VAL A 130 28.63 -12.78 18.49
CA VAL A 130 27.95 -13.61 17.47
C VAL A 130 27.79 -15.04 18.00
N ASP A 131 28.83 -15.61 18.59
CA ASP A 131 28.81 -16.95 19.19
C ASP A 131 27.79 -17.06 20.33
N GLU A 132 27.77 -16.10 21.26
CA GLU A 132 26.81 -16.02 22.37
C GLU A 132 25.37 -15.97 21.87
N ARG A 133 25.08 -15.12 20.87
CA ARG A 133 23.75 -15.00 20.27
C ARG A 133 23.30 -16.28 19.56
N MET A 134 24.24 -16.98 18.92
CA MET A 134 23.95 -18.17 18.12
C MET A 134 23.95 -19.47 18.96
N GLY A 135 24.49 -19.44 20.18
CA GLY A 135 24.74 -20.65 20.97
C GLY A 135 25.74 -21.61 20.31
N SER A 136 26.64 -21.08 19.47
CA SER A 136 27.64 -21.86 18.70
C SER A 136 29.04 -21.25 18.85
N ARG A 137 30.06 -21.85 18.24
CA ARG A 137 31.46 -21.33 18.26
C ARG A 137 31.95 -20.92 16.86
N TYR A 138 31.04 -20.75 15.90
CA TYR A 138 31.41 -20.52 14.51
C TYR A 138 31.96 -19.11 14.25
N GLY A 139 31.47 -18.10 14.95
CA GLY A 139 31.94 -16.72 14.87
C GLY A 139 33.43 -16.62 15.14
N ARG A 140 33.91 -17.08 16.30
CA ARG A 140 35.35 -17.04 16.62
C ARG A 140 36.18 -17.93 15.71
N ARG A 141 35.66 -19.09 15.28
CA ARG A 141 36.34 -19.97 14.33
C ARG A 141 36.59 -19.28 12.98
N LEU A 142 35.53 -18.71 12.40
CA LEU A 142 35.59 -17.99 11.13
C LEU A 142 36.48 -16.75 11.24
N ALA A 143 36.28 -15.93 12.27
CA ALA A 143 37.05 -14.70 12.46
C ALA A 143 38.56 -14.98 12.62
N THR A 144 38.93 -16.04 13.35
CA THR A 144 40.34 -16.44 13.50
C THR A 144 40.94 -16.87 12.17
N ALA A 145 40.22 -17.65 11.37
CA ALA A 145 40.69 -18.06 10.06
C ALA A 145 40.87 -16.85 9.13
N ILE A 146 39.86 -15.97 9.01
CA ILE A 146 39.92 -14.74 8.22
C ILE A 146 41.12 -13.88 8.63
N TYR A 147 41.34 -13.72 9.94
CA TYR A 147 42.46 -12.95 10.47
C TYR A 147 43.80 -13.50 9.97
N LEU A 148 44.02 -14.82 10.11
CA LEU A 148 45.26 -15.46 9.67
C LEU A 148 45.46 -15.34 8.15
N TYR A 149 44.40 -15.48 7.35
CA TYR A 149 44.45 -15.24 5.91
C TYR A 149 44.77 -13.78 5.54
N SER A 150 44.46 -12.83 6.42
CA SER A 150 44.67 -11.39 6.21
C SER A 150 46.11 -10.92 6.45
N LEU A 151 46.96 -11.73 7.10
CA LEU A 151 48.32 -11.34 7.49
C LEU A 151 49.34 -11.28 6.33
N THR A 152 48.97 -11.74 5.13
CA THR A 152 49.87 -11.77 3.95
C THR A 152 50.14 -10.38 3.35
N ARG A 153 51.17 -10.26 2.49
CA ARG A 153 51.52 -9.02 1.77
C ARG A 153 50.95 -8.92 0.35
N ASP A 154 50.84 -10.04 -0.38
CA ASP A 154 50.55 -9.99 -1.82
C ASP A 154 49.05 -9.83 -2.13
N VAL A 155 48.23 -10.72 -1.57
CA VAL A 155 46.77 -10.74 -1.79
C VAL A 155 46.08 -11.06 -0.47
N PRO A 156 45.69 -10.04 0.33
CA PRO A 156 44.97 -10.25 1.58
C PRO A 156 43.52 -10.65 1.30
N GLY A 157 43.06 -11.69 2.00
CA GLY A 157 41.68 -12.14 1.98
C GLY A 157 41.54 -13.63 1.70
N VAL A 158 40.33 -14.14 1.92
CA VAL A 158 39.97 -15.53 1.70
C VAL A 158 38.59 -15.61 1.03
N PRO A 159 38.48 -16.24 -0.16
CA PRO A 159 37.19 -16.54 -0.77
C PRO A 159 36.32 -17.38 0.16
N VAL A 160 35.00 -17.23 0.07
CA VAL A 160 34.05 -17.88 0.99
C VAL A 160 34.19 -19.42 0.99
N ALA A 161 34.33 -20.03 -0.18
CA ALA A 161 34.60 -21.47 -0.32
C ALA A 161 35.84 -21.91 0.46
N GLU A 162 36.96 -21.19 0.29
CA GLU A 162 38.22 -21.53 0.97
C GLU A 162 38.11 -21.31 2.48
N LEU A 163 37.36 -20.29 2.92
CA LEU A 163 37.11 -20.03 4.33
C LEU A 163 36.35 -21.18 4.99
N TYR A 164 35.21 -21.59 4.41
CA TYR A 164 34.43 -22.72 4.92
C TYR A 164 35.25 -24.01 4.92
N GLY A 165 35.95 -24.29 3.83
CA GLY A 165 36.84 -25.44 3.74
C GLY A 165 37.94 -25.44 4.81
N ALA A 166 38.44 -24.27 5.22
CA ALA A 166 39.49 -24.17 6.24
C ALA A 166 39.00 -24.43 7.67
N VAL A 167 37.71 -24.18 7.96
CA VAL A 167 37.14 -24.30 9.31
C VAL A 167 36.25 -25.51 9.52
N LEU A 168 35.74 -26.12 8.46
CA LEU A 168 34.81 -27.26 8.52
C LEU A 168 35.41 -28.46 9.26
N ALA A 169 34.69 -28.95 10.26
CA ALA A 169 35.01 -30.16 11.01
C ALA A 169 33.82 -31.15 11.03
N PRO A 170 34.07 -32.45 11.24
CA PRO A 170 33.02 -33.44 11.39
C PRO A 170 32.03 -33.07 12.50
N GLY A 171 30.73 -33.14 12.19
CA GLY A 171 29.66 -32.79 13.13
C GLY A 171 29.24 -31.32 13.10
N ASP A 172 29.88 -30.48 12.28
CA ASP A 172 29.46 -29.09 12.11
C ASP A 172 28.14 -28.94 11.35
N ASP A 173 27.38 -27.89 11.67
CA ASP A 173 26.17 -27.48 10.94
C ASP A 173 26.51 -26.35 9.94
N PRO A 174 26.46 -26.62 8.63
CA PRO A 174 26.73 -25.62 7.59
C PRO A 174 25.86 -24.37 7.69
N ASN A 175 24.59 -24.50 8.09
CA ASN A 175 23.66 -23.37 8.15
C ASN A 175 24.03 -22.41 9.29
N LEU A 176 24.41 -22.96 10.45
CA LEU A 176 24.88 -22.13 11.57
C LEU A 176 26.20 -21.44 11.24
N MET A 177 27.08 -22.09 10.47
CA MET A 177 28.34 -21.51 10.02
C MET A 177 28.12 -20.35 9.03
N GLN A 178 27.22 -20.50 8.06
CA GLN A 178 26.87 -19.41 7.13
C GLN A 178 26.27 -18.22 7.88
N ARG A 179 25.30 -18.44 8.76
CA ARG A 179 24.69 -17.40 9.60
C ARG A 179 25.67 -16.72 10.54
N ALA A 180 26.68 -17.44 11.03
CA ALA A 180 27.73 -16.84 11.84
C ALA A 180 28.61 -15.90 11.00
N LEU A 181 28.92 -16.24 9.74
CA LEU A 181 29.66 -15.36 8.83
C LEU A 181 28.88 -14.08 8.52
N GLU A 182 27.59 -14.19 8.22
CA GLU A 182 26.68 -13.03 8.06
C GLU A 182 26.71 -12.13 9.32
N GLY A 183 26.61 -12.74 10.50
CA GLY A 183 26.67 -12.03 11.77
C GLY A 183 28.00 -11.31 12.01
N LEU A 184 29.12 -11.85 11.53
CA LEU A 184 30.42 -11.16 11.56
C LEU A 184 30.44 -9.97 10.60
N GLU A 185 29.94 -10.13 9.37
CA GLU A 185 29.86 -9.07 8.37
C GLU A 185 29.01 -7.88 8.83
N GLU A 186 27.93 -8.13 9.56
CA GLU A 186 27.05 -7.09 10.12
C GLU A 186 27.61 -6.38 11.35
N SER A 187 28.57 -6.99 12.07
CA SER A 187 28.97 -6.51 13.40
C SER A 187 30.43 -6.09 13.52
N CYS A 188 31.34 -6.69 12.76
CA CYS A 188 32.77 -6.46 12.87
C CYS A 188 33.20 -5.08 12.36
N TRP A 189 34.10 -4.46 13.12
CA TRP A 189 34.59 -3.11 12.91
C TRP A 189 35.71 -2.96 11.89
N TYR A 190 36.39 -4.06 11.61
CA TYR A 190 37.61 -4.13 10.81
C TYR A 190 37.54 -5.23 9.75
N LEU A 191 36.42 -5.93 9.65
CA LEU A 191 36.14 -6.91 8.60
C LEU A 191 35.68 -6.19 7.32
N HIS A 192 36.25 -6.58 6.19
CA HIS A 192 35.88 -6.11 4.86
C HIS A 192 35.62 -7.33 3.96
N SER A 193 34.53 -7.28 3.22
CA SER A 193 34.17 -8.21 2.14
C SER A 193 34.32 -7.49 0.80
N ASP A 194 35.04 -8.09 -0.15
CA ASP A 194 35.08 -7.62 -1.54
C ASP A 194 35.25 -8.79 -2.50
N VAL A 195 35.53 -8.50 -3.78
CA VAL A 195 35.74 -9.51 -4.83
C VAL A 195 36.85 -10.52 -4.48
N ARG A 196 37.80 -10.17 -3.60
CA ARG A 196 38.90 -11.05 -3.17
C ARG A 196 38.52 -11.89 -1.94
N GLY A 197 37.31 -11.74 -1.44
CA GLY A 197 36.77 -12.45 -0.27
C GLY A 197 36.87 -11.64 1.02
N TYR A 198 36.85 -12.34 2.14
CA TYR A 198 36.83 -11.74 3.48
C TYR A 198 38.24 -11.44 3.97
N ARG A 199 38.46 -10.22 4.51
CA ARG A 199 39.72 -9.85 5.16
C ARG A 199 39.52 -8.91 6.34
N PHE A 200 40.40 -9.02 7.32
CA PHE A 200 40.60 -8.01 8.34
C PHE A 200 41.61 -6.97 7.88
N SER A 201 41.28 -5.69 8.05
CA SER A 201 42.16 -4.54 7.77
C SER A 201 42.26 -3.65 9.01
N THR A 202 43.28 -2.80 9.07
CA THR A 202 43.40 -1.79 10.13
C THR A 202 42.46 -0.59 9.91
N GLU A 203 41.94 -0.44 8.70
CA GLU A 203 40.93 0.55 8.34
C GLU A 203 39.55 0.17 8.89
N ALA A 204 38.81 1.17 9.37
CA ALA A 204 37.43 1.00 9.82
C ALA A 204 36.53 0.51 8.67
N SER A 205 35.69 -0.47 8.97
CA SER A 205 34.61 -0.92 8.07
C SER A 205 33.50 0.11 8.00
N LEU A 206 32.65 0.02 6.96
CA LEU A 206 31.46 0.87 6.87
C LEU A 206 30.53 0.66 8.07
N VAL A 207 30.44 -0.58 8.59
CA VAL A 207 29.69 -0.91 9.81
C VAL A 207 30.17 -0.08 11.00
N LYS A 208 31.49 0.02 11.21
CA LYS A 208 32.04 0.86 12.29
C LYS A 208 31.67 2.33 12.10
N LEU A 209 31.82 2.87 10.89
CA LEU A 209 31.47 4.27 10.61
C LEU A 209 30.00 4.56 10.89
N ILE A 210 29.09 3.65 10.49
CA ILE A 210 27.65 3.78 10.77
C ILE A 210 27.39 3.73 12.28
N GLN A 211 27.98 2.79 13.02
CA GLN A 211 27.78 2.68 14.46
C GLN A 211 28.34 3.89 15.23
N GLU A 212 29.46 4.46 14.80
CA GLU A 212 30.00 5.70 15.35
C GLU A 212 29.05 6.87 15.08
N ALA A 213 28.58 7.03 13.83
CA ALA A 213 27.61 8.05 13.48
C ALA A 213 26.27 7.89 14.23
N GLU A 214 25.82 6.66 14.49
CA GLU A 214 24.63 6.40 15.31
C GLU A 214 24.79 6.87 16.75
N ARG A 215 25.99 6.76 17.34
CA ARG A 215 26.25 7.24 18.70
C ARG A 215 26.18 8.76 18.80
N GLU A 216 26.52 9.46 17.73
CA GLU A 216 26.39 10.91 17.63
C GLU A 216 24.93 11.37 17.45
N VAL A 217 24.03 10.49 16.98
CA VAL A 217 22.61 10.80 16.86
C VAL A 217 21.90 10.60 18.20
N SER A 218 21.56 11.72 18.85
CA SER A 218 20.80 11.69 20.10
C SER A 218 19.40 11.06 19.93
N VAL A 219 18.94 10.35 20.96
CA VAL A 219 17.60 9.76 21.02
C VAL A 219 16.50 10.80 20.80
N THR A 220 16.70 12.02 21.29
CA THR A 220 15.76 13.14 21.09
C THR A 220 15.68 13.54 19.61
N LYS A 221 16.81 13.61 18.90
CA LYS A 221 16.83 13.90 17.46
C LYS A 221 16.14 12.78 16.67
N ALA A 222 16.41 11.52 16.99
CA ALA A 222 15.78 10.36 16.37
C ALA A 222 14.24 10.37 16.57
N ARG A 223 13.77 10.61 17.80
CA ARG A 223 12.32 10.72 18.08
C ARG A 223 11.66 11.88 17.33
N ALA A 224 12.29 13.05 17.32
CA ALA A 224 11.75 14.20 16.57
C ALA A 224 11.63 13.89 15.06
N HIS A 225 12.59 13.16 14.50
CA HIS A 225 12.51 12.72 13.11
C HIS A 225 11.44 11.64 12.90
N ALA A 226 11.30 10.70 13.84
CA ALA A 226 10.22 9.70 13.82
C ALA A 226 8.83 10.38 13.81
N THR A 227 8.64 11.45 14.60
CA THR A 227 7.40 12.24 14.60
C THR A 227 7.13 12.88 13.23
N LYS A 228 8.17 13.37 12.54
CA LYS A 228 8.04 13.90 11.17
C LYS A 228 7.63 12.80 10.18
N ILE A 229 8.22 11.62 10.29
CA ILE A 229 7.84 10.45 9.47
C ILE A 229 6.38 10.10 9.72
N LEU A 230 5.96 9.99 10.98
CA LEU A 230 4.58 9.69 11.37
C LEU A 230 3.60 10.71 10.78
N ALA A 231 3.91 12.00 10.92
CA ALA A 231 3.12 13.09 10.35
C ALA A 231 2.99 12.98 8.82
N ASN A 232 4.09 12.73 8.12
CA ASN A 232 4.08 12.67 6.66
C ASN A 232 3.39 11.41 6.13
N GLN A 233 3.37 10.33 6.90
CA GLN A 233 2.89 9.03 6.43
C GLN A 233 1.37 8.88 6.49
N PHE A 234 0.70 9.62 7.38
CA PHE A 234 -0.76 9.65 7.49
C PHE A 234 -1.27 11.03 7.08
N ARG A 235 -1.96 11.09 5.94
CA ARG A 235 -2.50 12.31 5.34
C ARG A 235 -4.00 12.18 5.09
N ASP A 236 -4.65 13.32 4.94
CA ASP A 236 -6.08 13.39 4.62
C ASP A 236 -6.41 12.60 3.36
N GLY A 237 -7.52 11.88 3.43
CA GLY A 237 -8.16 11.21 2.31
C GLY A 237 -9.66 11.17 2.57
N VAL A 238 -10.23 9.97 2.52
CA VAL A 238 -11.60 9.70 2.97
C VAL A 238 -11.74 9.99 4.47
N LEU A 239 -10.75 9.59 5.26
CA LEU A 239 -10.60 10.00 6.65
C LEU A 239 -9.76 11.28 6.71
N LYS A 240 -10.24 12.28 7.46
CA LYS A 240 -9.49 13.49 7.80
C LYS A 240 -8.59 13.20 8.99
N VAL A 241 -7.28 13.40 8.83
CA VAL A 241 -6.29 13.05 9.82
C VAL A 241 -6.12 14.19 10.82
N ARG A 242 -6.08 13.84 12.09
CA ARG A 242 -5.81 14.74 13.21
C ARG A 242 -4.76 14.12 14.11
N ARG A 243 -3.76 14.91 14.48
CA ARG A 243 -2.61 14.46 15.27
C ARG A 243 -2.74 15.02 16.68
N ALA A 244 -2.80 14.16 17.68
CA ALA A 244 -3.08 14.57 19.05
C ALA A 244 -2.07 15.62 19.58
N TRP A 245 -0.80 15.49 19.19
CA TRP A 245 0.29 16.38 19.61
C TRP A 245 0.27 17.77 18.95
N GLU A 246 -0.62 18.02 17.98
CA GLU A 246 -0.78 19.33 17.32
C GLU A 246 -1.97 20.12 17.90
N ASN A 247 -2.40 19.81 19.13
CA ASN A 247 -3.61 20.35 19.78
C ASN A 247 -4.85 20.20 18.90
N ALA A 248 -4.97 19.06 18.21
CA ALA A 248 -6.01 18.85 17.22
C ALA A 248 -7.40 18.85 17.87
N LYS A 249 -8.14 19.94 17.68
CA LYS A 249 -9.57 19.98 17.95
C LYS A 249 -10.28 19.14 16.89
N VAL A 250 -10.86 18.03 17.30
CA VAL A 250 -11.61 17.13 16.42
C VAL A 250 -13.07 17.61 16.38
N PRO A 251 -13.57 18.12 15.24
CA PRO A 251 -14.96 18.52 15.10
C PRO A 251 -15.92 17.37 15.40
N ASP A 252 -17.14 17.72 15.80
CA ASP A 252 -18.22 16.76 16.01
C ASP A 252 -19.34 17.07 15.01
N ASN A 253 -19.23 16.51 13.81
CA ASN A 253 -20.20 16.69 12.73
C ASN A 253 -20.46 15.36 12.01
N ALA A 254 -21.56 15.29 11.27
CA ALA A 254 -21.95 14.10 10.52
C ALA A 254 -21.26 13.97 9.16
N ASP A 255 -20.66 15.06 8.66
CA ASP A 255 -20.19 15.17 7.29
C ASP A 255 -18.83 14.50 7.11
N ASP A 256 -17.86 14.80 7.98
CA ASP A 256 -16.50 14.29 7.92
C ASP A 256 -16.30 13.07 8.82
N ALA A 257 -15.41 12.16 8.42
CA ALA A 257 -14.88 11.11 9.28
C ALA A 257 -13.42 11.42 9.64
N TRP A 258 -13.04 11.09 10.86
CA TRP A 258 -11.79 11.50 11.46
C TRP A 258 -10.94 10.28 11.83
N LEU A 259 -9.66 10.34 11.46
CA LEU A 259 -8.61 9.48 12.01
C LEU A 259 -7.78 10.31 12.99
N VAL A 260 -7.83 9.98 14.28
CA VAL A 260 -7.01 10.66 15.29
C VAL A 260 -5.83 9.78 15.67
N ILE A 261 -4.62 10.31 15.54
CA ILE A 261 -3.38 9.59 15.83
C ILE A 261 -2.79 10.11 17.14
N PHE A 262 -2.61 9.22 18.11
CA PHE A 262 -1.89 9.52 19.35
C PHE A 262 -0.37 9.41 19.16
N HIS A 263 0.36 10.24 19.90
CA HIS A 263 1.80 10.16 19.98
C HIS A 263 2.21 9.12 21.04
N TRP A 264 3.37 8.48 20.89
CA TRP A 264 3.90 7.58 21.93
C TRP A 264 4.16 8.28 23.27
N ASP A 265 4.45 9.58 23.24
CA ASP A 265 4.63 10.35 24.47
C ASP A 265 3.33 10.50 25.28
N ASP A 266 2.17 10.30 24.66
CA ASP A 266 0.91 10.30 25.37
C ASP A 266 0.81 9.12 26.36
N PHE A 267 1.53 8.03 26.15
CA PHE A 267 1.42 6.81 26.96
C PHE A 267 2.53 6.66 28.02
N GLY A 268 3.18 7.77 28.39
CA GLY A 268 4.22 7.79 29.42
C GLY A 268 5.41 6.89 29.07
N ASP A 269 5.96 6.22 30.08
CA ASP A 269 7.15 5.36 29.92
C ASP A 269 6.90 4.11 29.07
N ALA A 270 5.65 3.64 29.00
CA ALA A 270 5.30 2.48 28.17
C ALA A 270 5.39 2.78 26.67
N ARG A 271 5.32 4.07 26.29
CA ARG A 271 5.40 4.56 24.90
C ARG A 271 4.43 3.88 23.92
N GLY A 272 3.36 3.29 24.43
CA GLY A 272 2.37 2.56 23.65
C GLY A 272 1.36 1.85 24.54
N VAL A 273 0.41 1.18 23.90
CA VAL A 273 -0.70 0.45 24.51
C VAL A 273 -0.55 -1.04 24.26
N ASP A 274 -1.17 -1.85 25.12
CA ASP A 274 -1.34 -3.28 24.89
C ASP A 274 -2.62 -3.49 24.06
N PRO A 275 -2.55 -4.07 22.83
CA PRO A 275 -3.73 -4.34 22.01
C PRO A 275 -4.75 -5.28 22.67
N HIS A 276 -4.31 -6.13 23.60
CA HIS A 276 -5.16 -7.05 24.34
C HIS A 276 -5.57 -6.50 25.72
N GLY A 277 -5.12 -5.29 26.05
CA GLY A 277 -5.43 -4.60 27.29
C GLY A 277 -6.75 -3.81 27.24
N PRO A 278 -7.14 -3.20 28.37
CA PRO A 278 -8.29 -2.31 28.42
C PRO A 278 -8.02 -1.02 27.62
N ILE A 279 -9.07 -0.48 26.99
CA ILE A 279 -8.98 0.80 26.25
C ILE A 279 -8.52 1.91 27.21
N PRO A 280 -7.42 2.62 26.90
CA PRO A 280 -6.89 3.70 27.73
C PRO A 280 -7.91 4.83 27.96
N ALA A 281 -7.88 5.44 29.15
CA ALA A 281 -8.80 6.50 29.54
C ALA A 281 -8.83 7.68 28.54
N LYS A 282 -7.66 8.09 28.03
CA LYS A 282 -7.56 9.18 27.03
C LYS A 282 -8.23 8.86 25.69
N VAL A 283 -8.15 7.60 25.25
CA VAL A 283 -8.77 7.12 24.00
C VAL A 283 -10.28 7.16 24.18
N ARG A 284 -10.77 6.66 25.33
CA ARG A 284 -12.18 6.70 25.70
C ARG A 284 -12.69 8.15 25.81
N GLU A 285 -11.96 9.03 26.48
CA GLU A 285 -12.33 10.43 26.65
C GLU A 285 -12.45 11.16 25.31
N LEU A 286 -11.47 10.98 24.41
CA LEU A 286 -11.50 11.54 23.06
C LEU A 286 -12.74 11.08 22.26
N TRP A 287 -13.13 9.82 22.45
CA TRP A 287 -14.29 9.22 21.79
C TRP A 287 -15.63 9.66 22.40
N GLU A 288 -15.70 9.83 23.72
CA GLU A 288 -16.93 10.16 24.42
C GLU A 288 -17.21 11.66 24.49
N ARG A 289 -16.18 12.51 24.41
CA ARG A 289 -16.28 13.96 24.63
C ARG A 289 -15.76 14.79 23.47
N THR A 290 -16.33 15.99 23.33
CA THR A 290 -15.85 17.01 22.39
C THR A 290 -14.77 17.86 23.03
N ALA A 291 -13.99 18.59 22.21
CA ALA A 291 -12.98 19.52 22.71
C ALA A 291 -13.55 20.67 23.57
N ALA A 292 -14.85 20.94 23.46
CA ALA A 292 -15.56 21.92 24.29
C ALA A 292 -16.12 21.33 25.60
N GLY A 293 -15.86 20.04 25.89
CA GLY A 293 -16.29 19.37 27.11
C GLY A 293 -17.68 18.72 27.07
N GLY A 294 -18.44 18.89 25.99
CA GLY A 294 -19.73 18.23 25.76
C GLY A 294 -19.59 16.74 25.45
N LYS A 295 -20.70 15.98 25.52
CA LYS A 295 -20.73 14.59 25.02
C LYS A 295 -20.65 14.61 23.49
N ARG A 296 -19.81 13.77 22.92
CA ARG A 296 -19.70 13.59 21.47
C ARG A 296 -20.94 12.90 20.93
N GLU A 297 -21.57 13.50 19.92
CA GLU A 297 -22.79 13.02 19.27
C GLU A 297 -22.45 12.04 18.13
N TYR A 298 -21.52 12.40 17.24
CA TYR A 298 -21.23 11.63 16.01
C TYR A 298 -20.07 10.65 16.20
N ARG A 299 -20.20 9.76 17.19
CA ARG A 299 -19.14 8.81 17.59
C ARG A 299 -18.77 7.78 16.52
N ASN A 300 -19.67 7.50 15.57
CA ASN A 300 -19.38 6.61 14.45
C ASN A 300 -18.54 7.30 13.36
N ARG A 301 -18.18 8.58 13.53
CA ARG A 301 -17.30 9.32 12.62
C ARG A 301 -15.84 9.39 13.08
N LEU A 302 -15.48 8.68 14.15
CA LEU A 302 -14.17 8.79 14.78
C LEU A 302 -13.51 7.42 14.92
N VAL A 303 -12.37 7.24 14.26
CA VAL A 303 -11.43 6.13 14.46
C VAL A 303 -10.13 6.66 15.03
N ILE A 304 -9.51 5.89 15.92
CA ILE A 304 -8.36 6.35 16.71
C ILE A 304 -7.21 5.37 16.52
N LEU A 305 -6.02 5.88 16.27
CA LEU A 305 -4.80 5.10 16.07
C LEU A 305 -3.79 5.43 17.19
N ALA A 306 -3.20 4.39 17.77
CA ALA A 306 -2.27 4.49 18.88
C ALA A 306 -1.02 3.62 18.66
N PRO A 307 0.11 3.94 19.33
CA PRO A 307 1.30 3.12 19.31
C PRO A 307 1.16 1.84 20.13
N SER A 308 1.69 0.73 19.64
CA SER A 308 1.80 -0.52 20.41
C SER A 308 3.01 -0.49 21.33
N ARG A 309 2.84 -1.13 22.49
CA ARG A 309 3.88 -1.28 23.50
C ARG A 309 4.97 -2.24 23.01
N GLY A 310 6.23 -1.93 23.32
CA GLY A 310 7.38 -2.82 23.07
C GLY A 310 8.10 -2.61 21.74
N THR A 311 7.52 -1.87 20.79
CA THR A 311 8.17 -1.59 19.49
C THR A 311 8.88 -0.23 19.43
N HIS A 312 8.73 0.62 20.46
CA HIS A 312 9.28 1.99 20.48
C HIS A 312 10.81 2.04 20.25
N ASP A 313 11.58 1.25 21.00
CA ASP A 313 13.05 1.27 20.90
C ASP A 313 13.55 0.73 19.56
N SER A 314 12.80 -0.18 18.93
CA SER A 314 13.12 -0.69 17.59
C SER A 314 12.90 0.40 16.53
N MET A 315 11.80 1.15 16.64
CA MET A 315 11.52 2.31 15.80
C MET A 315 12.59 3.40 15.96
N VAL A 316 12.94 3.76 17.20
CA VAL A 316 13.99 4.76 17.46
C VAL A 316 15.32 4.33 16.86
N ARG A 317 15.70 3.05 17.00
CA ARG A 317 16.93 2.51 16.39
C ARG A 317 16.91 2.62 14.87
N ALA A 318 15.84 2.17 14.21
CA ALA A 318 15.73 2.25 12.75
C ALA A 318 15.85 3.70 12.23
N VAL A 319 15.19 4.65 12.89
CA VAL A 319 15.29 6.07 12.53
C VAL A 319 16.69 6.64 12.82
N ARG A 320 17.32 6.21 13.91
CA ARG A 320 18.69 6.62 14.26
C ARG A 320 19.71 6.14 13.22
N THR A 321 19.61 4.90 12.76
CA THR A 321 20.44 4.34 11.69
C THR A 321 20.27 5.16 10.40
N HIS A 322 19.02 5.48 10.04
CA HIS A 322 18.77 6.32 8.86
C HIS A 322 19.42 7.71 8.96
N LEU A 323 19.29 8.38 10.11
CA LEU A 323 19.92 9.68 10.35
C LEU A 323 21.45 9.61 10.36
N ALA A 324 22.02 8.51 10.85
CA ALA A 324 23.46 8.28 10.83
C ALA A 324 23.97 8.14 9.39
N LEU A 325 23.28 7.35 8.57
CA LEU A 325 23.58 7.19 7.14
C LEU A 325 23.42 8.51 6.37
N GLU A 326 22.38 9.30 6.67
CA GLU A 326 22.18 10.62 6.07
C GLU A 326 23.33 11.57 6.43
N ALA A 327 23.76 11.57 7.69
CA ALA A 327 24.90 12.38 8.15
C ALA A 327 26.21 11.98 7.46
N LEU A 328 26.48 10.68 7.33
CA LEU A 328 27.66 10.17 6.63
C LEU A 328 27.62 10.50 5.13
N SER A 329 26.47 10.33 4.48
CA SER A 329 26.32 10.66 3.05
C SER A 329 26.44 12.16 2.77
N GLY A 330 26.13 13.01 3.75
CA GLY A 330 26.27 14.46 3.64
C GLY A 330 27.69 14.97 3.93
N ASN A 331 28.58 14.14 4.48
CA ASN A 331 29.93 14.55 4.88
C ASN A 331 30.94 14.41 3.73
N ALA A 332 31.54 15.53 3.32
CA ALA A 332 32.55 15.56 2.26
C ALA A 332 33.82 14.77 2.60
N GLU A 333 34.22 14.74 3.88
CA GLU A 333 35.38 13.96 4.33
C GLU A 333 35.11 12.46 4.21
N THR A 334 33.89 12.03 4.56
CA THR A 334 33.46 10.64 4.39
C THR A 334 33.46 10.23 2.91
N ARG A 335 33.00 11.11 2.01
CA ARG A 335 33.10 10.86 0.55
C ARG A 335 34.54 10.70 0.10
N ALA A 336 35.44 11.56 0.57
CA ALA A 336 36.85 11.52 0.18
C ALA A 336 37.58 10.29 0.74
N ALA A 337 37.19 9.81 1.91
CA ALA A 337 37.80 8.66 2.57
C ALA A 337 37.31 7.29 2.04
N LEU A 338 36.12 7.23 1.42
CA LEU A 338 35.54 6.00 0.91
C LEU A 338 35.79 5.83 -0.59
N GLY A 339 36.31 4.67 -0.98
CA GLY A 339 36.35 4.24 -2.39
C GLY A 339 34.94 4.09 -2.98
N ASP A 340 34.82 4.10 -4.31
CA ASP A 340 33.53 4.14 -5.00
C ASP A 340 32.60 2.97 -4.66
N ASP A 341 33.13 1.75 -4.50
CA ASP A 341 32.34 0.59 -4.10
C ASP A 341 31.69 0.77 -2.71
N LYS A 342 32.48 1.21 -1.72
CA LYS A 342 31.99 1.48 -0.35
C LYS A 342 31.02 2.65 -0.33
N TRP A 343 31.23 3.65 -1.18
CA TRP A 343 30.33 4.79 -1.32
C TRP A 343 28.97 4.39 -1.91
N ASN A 344 28.98 3.51 -2.91
CA ASN A 344 27.75 2.95 -3.48
C ASN A 344 27.01 2.07 -2.48
N ASP A 345 27.71 1.23 -1.70
CA ASP A 345 27.11 0.48 -0.59
C ASP A 345 26.45 1.41 0.44
N LEU A 346 27.14 2.48 0.86
CA LEU A 346 26.58 3.49 1.77
C LEU A 346 25.30 4.11 1.21
N LYS A 347 25.25 4.46 -0.08
CA LYS A 347 24.06 5.00 -0.73
C LYS A 347 22.91 4.00 -0.78
N ASN A 348 23.19 2.74 -1.10
CA ASN A 348 22.17 1.69 -1.11
C ASN A 348 21.57 1.49 0.29
N ARG A 349 22.43 1.41 1.32
CA ARG A 349 22.00 1.33 2.72
C ARG A 349 21.22 2.58 3.16
N LEU A 350 21.57 3.77 2.67
CA LEU A 350 20.82 4.99 2.95
C LEU A 350 19.38 4.91 2.42
N GLU A 351 19.20 4.52 1.16
CA GLU A 351 17.85 4.38 0.57
C GLU A 351 17.04 3.28 1.27
N GLU A 352 17.66 2.13 1.57
CA GLU A 352 17.02 1.06 2.31
C GLU A 352 16.63 1.50 3.73
N SER A 353 17.53 2.16 4.45
CA SER A 353 17.28 2.65 5.82
C SER A 353 16.13 3.65 5.88
N LYS A 354 15.94 4.47 4.84
CA LYS A 354 14.82 5.41 4.73
C LYS A 354 13.49 4.67 4.69
N LEU A 355 13.42 3.59 3.91
CA LEU A 355 12.24 2.72 3.83
C LEU A 355 12.01 2.00 5.15
N LEU A 356 13.05 1.40 5.74
CA LEU A 356 12.97 0.70 7.02
C LEU A 356 12.55 1.61 8.16
N ALA A 357 13.04 2.85 8.22
CA ALA A 357 12.62 3.85 9.21
C ALA A 357 11.13 4.18 9.08
N ARG A 358 10.62 4.32 7.84
CA ARG A 358 9.19 4.53 7.59
C ARG A 358 8.36 3.34 8.06
N ILE A 359 8.77 2.12 7.71
CA ILE A 359 8.10 0.89 8.11
C ILE A 359 8.06 0.77 9.64
N ALA A 360 9.19 1.01 10.31
CA ALA A 360 9.27 0.90 11.76
C ALA A 360 8.35 1.90 12.48
N VAL A 361 8.19 3.12 11.95
CA VAL A 361 7.23 4.09 12.48
C VAL A 361 5.79 3.63 12.29
N CYS A 362 5.45 3.08 11.12
CA CYS A 362 4.11 2.53 10.87
C CYS A 362 3.79 1.34 11.78
N ASN A 363 4.73 0.42 11.94
CA ASN A 363 4.60 -0.75 12.80
C ASN A 363 4.55 -0.38 14.27
N HIS A 364 5.18 0.73 14.68
CA HIS A 364 5.04 1.21 16.03
C HIS A 364 3.63 1.75 16.27
N VAL A 365 3.01 2.41 15.29
CA VAL A 365 1.66 2.99 15.38
C VAL A 365 0.63 2.10 14.70
N ASN A 366 0.35 0.94 15.30
CA ASN A 366 -0.44 -0.14 14.69
C ASN A 366 -1.70 -0.55 15.48
N VAL A 367 -2.10 0.16 16.55
CA VAL A 367 -3.29 -0.19 17.33
C VAL A 367 -4.45 0.73 16.97
N LEU A 368 -5.44 0.20 16.26
CA LEU A 368 -6.61 0.92 15.79
C LEU A 368 -7.80 0.66 16.73
N TYR A 369 -8.52 1.71 17.12
CA TYR A 369 -9.77 1.63 17.85
C TYR A 369 -10.92 2.04 16.93
N VAL A 370 -11.85 1.12 16.73
CA VAL A 370 -12.96 1.23 15.78
C VAL A 370 -14.30 1.25 16.52
N PRO A 371 -15.21 2.20 16.25
CA PRO A 371 -16.53 2.21 16.88
C PRO A 371 -17.39 1.05 16.37
N THR A 372 -17.95 0.27 17.30
CA THR A 372 -18.85 -0.86 17.04
C THR A 372 -20.08 -0.81 17.95
N ALA A 373 -20.99 -1.77 17.81
CA ALA A 373 -22.19 -1.86 18.64
C ALA A 373 -21.89 -2.00 20.14
N SER A 374 -20.76 -2.62 20.50
CA SER A 374 -20.34 -2.88 21.88
C SER A 374 -19.40 -1.80 22.45
N GLY A 375 -19.13 -0.72 21.71
CA GLY A 375 -18.24 0.36 22.14
C GLY A 375 -17.11 0.59 21.15
N LEU A 376 -15.86 0.65 21.64
CA LEU A 376 -14.68 0.64 20.79
C LEU A 376 -14.12 -0.78 20.74
N GLU A 377 -13.92 -1.29 19.53
CA GLU A 377 -13.18 -2.52 19.28
C GLU A 377 -11.71 -2.17 19.06
N THR A 378 -10.81 -2.90 19.73
CA THR A 378 -9.36 -2.78 19.52
C THR A 378 -8.94 -3.74 18.41
N VAL A 379 -8.27 -3.21 17.40
CA VAL A 379 -7.79 -3.94 16.22
C VAL A 379 -6.30 -3.70 16.10
N GLU A 380 -5.51 -4.77 16.15
CA GLU A 380 -4.11 -4.69 15.77
C GLU A 380 -4.00 -4.77 14.24
N LEU A 381 -3.29 -3.81 13.65
CA LEU A 381 -3.03 -3.75 12.22
C LEU A 381 -1.94 -4.73 11.83
N ASP A 382 -2.03 -5.25 10.61
CA ASP A 382 -1.02 -6.12 10.04
C ASP A 382 0.35 -5.44 9.97
N VAL A 383 1.41 -6.24 10.13
CA VAL A 383 2.78 -5.75 10.05
C VAL A 383 3.04 -5.19 8.66
N VAL A 384 3.40 -3.91 8.62
CA VAL A 384 3.83 -3.22 7.41
C VAL A 384 5.19 -3.74 6.99
N THR A 385 5.31 -4.08 5.72
CA THR A 385 6.52 -4.56 5.06
C THR A 385 6.91 -3.63 3.92
N GLN A 386 8.04 -3.88 3.27
CA GLN A 386 8.41 -3.14 2.05
C GLN A 386 7.36 -3.27 0.94
N ALA A 387 6.63 -4.40 0.87
CA ALA A 387 5.59 -4.63 -0.13
C ALA A 387 4.24 -3.98 0.22
N SER A 388 3.91 -3.85 1.51
CA SER A 388 2.61 -3.32 1.96
C SER A 388 2.65 -1.85 2.39
N VAL A 389 3.83 -1.21 2.48
CA VAL A 389 3.92 0.20 2.87
C VAL A 389 3.36 1.12 1.78
N ARG A 390 2.24 1.77 2.08
CA ARG A 390 1.55 2.71 1.19
C ARG A 390 2.21 4.09 1.19
N PRO A 391 2.08 4.87 0.11
CA PRO A 391 2.42 6.30 0.11
C PRO A 391 1.64 7.10 1.16
N ASN A 392 0.37 6.75 1.40
CA ASN A 392 -0.49 7.27 2.47
C ASN A 392 -1.01 6.08 3.30
N GLN A 393 -0.64 6.00 4.57
CA GLN A 393 -1.07 4.89 5.43
C GLN A 393 -2.51 5.03 5.93
N THR A 394 -3.13 6.20 5.76
CA THR A 394 -4.58 6.35 5.99
C THR A 394 -5.37 5.40 5.08
N ASP A 395 -4.89 5.10 3.88
CA ASP A 395 -5.55 4.21 2.93
C ASP A 395 -5.58 2.76 3.45
N ALA A 396 -4.49 2.31 4.11
CA ALA A 396 -4.45 1.00 4.76
C ALA A 396 -5.44 0.90 5.94
N ILE A 397 -5.68 2.00 6.66
CA ILE A 397 -6.74 2.05 7.69
C ILE A 397 -8.12 1.89 7.05
N VAL A 398 -8.38 2.56 5.92
CA VAL A 398 -9.66 2.44 5.21
C VAL A 398 -9.86 1.01 4.70
N GLU A 399 -8.85 0.39 4.11
CA GLU A 399 -8.90 -1.02 3.68
C GLU A 399 -9.16 -1.96 4.86
N ARG A 400 -8.56 -1.69 6.03
CA ARG A 400 -8.85 -2.48 7.23
C ARG A 400 -10.30 -2.32 7.69
N LEU A 401 -10.84 -1.10 7.66
CA LEU A 401 -12.25 -0.85 8.00
C LEU A 401 -13.20 -1.52 6.99
N GLU A 402 -12.84 -1.54 5.71
CA GLU A 402 -13.57 -2.25 4.66
C GLU A 402 -13.57 -3.76 4.90
N ALA A 403 -12.42 -4.35 5.22
CA ALA A 403 -12.28 -5.76 5.57
C ALA A 403 -13.10 -6.16 6.83
N MET A 404 -13.39 -5.19 7.71
CA MET A 404 -14.27 -5.36 8.86
C MET A 404 -15.76 -5.15 8.53
N ASP A 405 -16.13 -4.97 7.26
CA ASP A 405 -17.47 -4.58 6.81
C ASP A 405 -17.98 -3.27 7.47
N LYS A 406 -17.06 -2.39 7.88
CA LYS A 406 -17.39 -1.19 8.66
C LYS A 406 -17.69 0.02 7.78
N THR A 407 -17.34 0.00 6.50
CA THR A 407 -17.46 1.14 5.58
C THR A 407 -18.65 1.01 4.63
N LEU A 408 -19.18 2.16 4.20
CA LEU A 408 -20.14 2.29 3.11
C LEU A 408 -19.62 3.33 2.12
N ALA A 409 -18.90 2.87 1.10
CA ALA A 409 -18.24 3.64 0.05
C ALA A 409 -18.84 3.36 -1.34
N ALA A 410 -18.34 4.05 -2.35
CA ALA A 410 -18.76 3.83 -3.74
C ALA A 410 -18.39 2.41 -4.20
N GLY A 411 -19.36 1.69 -4.79
CA GLY A 411 -19.17 0.30 -5.25
C GLY A 411 -19.51 -0.77 -4.20
N ASP A 412 -19.69 -0.40 -2.95
CA ASP A 412 -20.10 -1.34 -1.90
C ASP A 412 -21.50 -1.92 -2.17
N LYS A 413 -21.73 -3.12 -1.61
CA LYS A 413 -23.04 -3.77 -1.67
C LYS A 413 -24.11 -2.86 -1.06
N PRO A 414 -25.22 -2.58 -1.78
CA PRO A 414 -26.31 -1.78 -1.24
C PRO A 414 -26.85 -2.36 0.07
N LEU A 415 -27.12 -1.46 1.03
CA LEU A 415 -27.74 -1.84 2.30
C LEU A 415 -29.20 -2.22 2.09
N ASP A 416 -29.66 -3.23 2.82
CA ASP A 416 -31.07 -3.58 2.87
C ASP A 416 -31.86 -2.51 3.65
N PRO A 417 -32.86 -1.84 3.02
CA PRO A 417 -33.69 -0.85 3.70
C PRO A 417 -34.45 -1.44 4.90
N GLY A 418 -34.87 -2.71 4.82
CA GLY A 418 -35.57 -3.39 5.92
C GLY A 418 -34.69 -3.52 7.17
N TYR A 419 -33.46 -3.98 7.00
CA TYR A 419 -32.44 -4.00 8.05
C TYR A 419 -32.20 -2.62 8.67
N VAL A 420 -32.04 -1.57 7.84
CA VAL A 420 -31.83 -0.21 8.34
C VAL A 420 -33.05 0.29 9.13
N LYS A 421 -34.28 0.03 8.66
CA LYS A 421 -35.51 0.36 9.40
C LYS A 421 -35.57 -0.35 10.74
N ALA A 422 -35.28 -1.64 10.78
CA ALA A 422 -35.26 -2.43 12.01
C ALA A 422 -34.23 -1.88 13.01
N LYS A 423 -33.05 -1.48 12.52
CA LYS A 423 -32.00 -0.86 13.32
C LYS A 423 -32.44 0.49 13.89
N LEU A 424 -32.90 1.40 13.04
CA LEU A 424 -33.28 2.76 13.43
C LEU A 424 -34.58 2.83 14.25
N GLY A 425 -35.44 1.81 14.14
CA GLY A 425 -36.58 1.58 15.02
C GLY A 425 -37.51 2.79 15.12
N ALA A 426 -37.69 3.28 16.35
CA ALA A 426 -38.58 4.40 16.68
C ALA A 426 -38.26 5.71 15.93
N LEU A 427 -37.04 5.88 15.42
CA LEU A 427 -36.70 7.08 14.65
C LEU A 427 -37.54 7.19 13.37
N LEU A 428 -37.82 6.05 12.71
CA LEU A 428 -38.54 5.99 11.43
C LEU A 428 -40.03 5.67 11.61
N THR A 429 -40.56 5.72 12.83
CA THR A 429 -42.01 5.60 13.09
C THR A 429 -42.76 6.93 12.97
N THR A 430 -42.03 8.03 12.85
CA THR A 430 -42.56 9.37 12.57
C THR A 430 -41.85 9.96 11.35
N SER A 431 -42.40 11.05 10.80
CA SER A 431 -41.75 11.77 9.71
C SER A 431 -40.40 12.34 10.15
N GLN A 432 -39.35 12.12 9.37
CA GLN A 432 -38.01 12.61 9.64
C GLN A 432 -37.39 13.26 8.39
N PRO A 433 -36.63 14.35 8.54
CA PRO A 433 -35.79 14.85 7.45
C PRO A 433 -34.86 13.75 6.94
N THR A 434 -34.60 13.69 5.63
CA THR A 434 -33.70 12.67 5.06
C THR A 434 -32.26 12.86 5.53
N MET A 435 -31.86 14.08 5.90
CA MET A 435 -30.58 14.35 6.57
C MET A 435 -30.47 13.71 7.96
N GLU A 436 -31.60 13.43 8.63
CA GLU A 436 -31.59 12.68 9.89
C GLU A 436 -31.09 11.25 9.69
N LEU A 437 -31.26 10.67 8.50
CA LEU A 437 -30.65 9.38 8.15
C LEU A 437 -29.12 9.47 8.15
N VAL A 438 -28.55 10.53 7.54
CA VAL A 438 -27.10 10.78 7.53
C VAL A 438 -26.58 10.91 8.97
N ARG A 439 -27.26 11.72 9.78
CA ARG A 439 -26.91 11.91 11.20
C ARG A 439 -27.04 10.62 11.98
N ALA A 440 -28.07 9.81 11.75
CA ALA A 440 -28.25 8.53 12.43
C ALA A 440 -27.09 7.57 12.16
N PHE A 441 -26.63 7.46 10.91
CA PHE A 441 -25.43 6.67 10.56
C PHE A 441 -24.16 7.22 11.23
N ALA A 442 -24.05 8.55 11.36
CA ALA A 442 -22.92 9.20 12.02
C ALA A 442 -22.94 9.05 13.56
N ARG A 443 -24.12 8.96 14.19
CA ARG A 443 -24.28 8.77 15.65
C ARG A 443 -24.13 7.31 16.07
N ARG A 444 -24.72 6.39 15.31
CA ARG A 444 -24.87 4.99 15.71
C ARG A 444 -23.67 4.15 15.32
N THR A 445 -22.97 3.64 16.33
CA THR A 445 -21.74 2.88 16.18
C THR A 445 -21.97 1.45 15.71
N ASP A 446 -23.21 0.97 15.75
CA ASP A 446 -23.63 -0.33 15.20
C ASP A 446 -23.95 -0.27 13.69
N LEU A 447 -23.89 0.90 13.06
CA LEU A 447 -24.05 1.09 11.61
C LEU A 447 -22.70 1.32 10.93
N LYS A 448 -22.68 1.18 9.60
CA LYS A 448 -21.50 1.44 8.78
C LYS A 448 -21.11 2.92 8.77
N MET A 449 -19.82 3.22 8.60
CA MET A 449 -19.31 4.56 8.36
C MET A 449 -19.54 4.95 6.90
N VAL A 450 -20.38 5.96 6.67
CA VAL A 450 -20.72 6.40 5.31
C VAL A 450 -19.61 7.29 4.77
N PHE A 451 -18.95 6.83 3.71
CA PHE A 451 -17.92 7.59 2.98
C PHE A 451 -18.43 8.13 1.65
N ASP A 452 -19.51 7.55 1.13
CA ASP A 452 -20.20 8.07 -0.05
C ASP A 452 -21.69 8.28 0.23
N ARG A 453 -22.17 9.53 0.08
CA ARG A 453 -23.59 9.87 0.28
C ARG A 453 -24.50 9.28 -0.78
N ALA A 454 -23.98 8.97 -1.97
CA ALA A 454 -24.79 8.34 -3.02
C ALA A 454 -25.34 6.98 -2.57
N GLN A 455 -24.64 6.27 -1.68
CA GLN A 455 -25.13 5.03 -1.07
C GLN A 455 -26.38 5.25 -0.20
N LEU A 456 -26.46 6.38 0.52
CA LEU A 456 -27.66 6.72 1.29
C LEU A 456 -28.81 7.17 0.39
N VAL A 457 -28.53 7.88 -0.71
CA VAL A 457 -29.52 8.20 -1.74
C VAL A 457 -30.12 6.92 -2.33
N ALA A 458 -29.25 5.97 -2.70
CA ALA A 458 -29.65 4.67 -3.23
C ALA A 458 -30.45 3.85 -2.20
N LEU A 459 -30.05 3.87 -0.93
CA LEU A 459 -30.77 3.25 0.18
C LEU A 459 -32.19 3.80 0.33
N VAL A 460 -32.34 5.14 0.32
CA VAL A 460 -33.67 5.78 0.40
C VAL A 460 -34.53 5.37 -0.79
N ALA A 461 -34.00 5.45 -2.02
CA ALA A 461 -34.71 5.05 -3.23
C ALA A 461 -35.12 3.56 -3.22
N ALA A 462 -34.24 2.68 -2.74
CA ALA A 462 -34.53 1.26 -2.56
C ALA A 462 -35.62 1.03 -1.50
N GLY A 463 -35.60 1.78 -0.40
CA GLY A 463 -36.62 1.67 0.65
C GLY A 463 -38.02 2.10 0.18
N VAL A 464 -38.11 3.11 -0.68
CA VAL A 464 -39.38 3.48 -1.35
C VAL A 464 -39.87 2.36 -2.25
N ARG A 465 -39.01 1.86 -3.16
CA ARG A 465 -39.35 0.75 -4.09
C ARG A 465 -39.77 -0.52 -3.36
N ASN A 466 -39.15 -0.80 -2.22
CA ASN A 466 -39.45 -1.99 -1.41
C ASN A 466 -40.63 -1.78 -0.43
N GLY A 467 -41.23 -0.59 -0.38
CA GLY A 467 -42.34 -0.28 0.52
C GLY A 467 -41.94 -0.29 2.00
N VAL A 468 -40.70 0.08 2.31
CA VAL A 468 -40.19 0.15 3.69
C VAL A 468 -40.52 1.48 4.34
N TRP A 469 -40.49 2.57 3.57
CA TRP A 469 -40.86 3.94 3.94
C TRP A 469 -41.34 4.69 2.70
N GLU A 470 -41.96 5.84 2.90
CA GLU A 470 -42.36 6.78 1.86
C GLU A 470 -41.43 8.00 1.88
N TYR A 471 -41.24 8.65 0.74
CA TYR A 471 -40.40 9.84 0.62
C TYR A 471 -41.23 11.03 0.15
N GLN A 472 -40.88 12.22 0.61
CA GLN A 472 -41.51 13.47 0.18
C GLN A 472 -40.46 14.55 -0.10
N ASP A 473 -40.55 15.16 -1.28
CA ASP A 473 -39.92 16.43 -1.62
C ASP A 473 -40.99 17.54 -1.71
N PRO A 474 -41.21 18.32 -0.64
CA PRO A 474 -42.26 19.33 -0.59
C PRO A 474 -42.18 20.40 -1.70
N GLU A 475 -40.99 20.68 -2.22
CA GLU A 475 -40.79 21.67 -3.30
C GLU A 475 -41.52 21.27 -4.60
N ARG A 476 -41.80 19.98 -4.78
CA ARG A 476 -42.51 19.42 -5.94
C ARG A 476 -44.01 19.24 -5.69
N GLY A 477 -44.54 19.73 -4.57
CA GLY A 477 -45.95 19.61 -4.23
C GLY A 477 -46.45 18.15 -4.22
N ASP A 478 -47.60 17.90 -4.84
CA ASP A 478 -48.19 16.56 -4.92
C ASP A 478 -47.33 15.57 -5.74
N GLU A 479 -46.44 16.06 -6.62
CA GLU A 479 -45.49 15.24 -7.37
C GLU A 479 -44.23 14.87 -6.58
N GLY A 480 -44.03 15.49 -5.43
CA GLY A 480 -42.92 15.23 -4.52
C GLY A 480 -43.04 13.93 -3.73
N TRP A 481 -44.23 13.33 -3.68
CA TRP A 481 -44.47 12.08 -2.96
C TRP A 481 -44.00 10.86 -3.76
N ALA A 482 -43.23 10.01 -3.08
CA ALA A 482 -42.78 8.74 -3.59
C ALA A 482 -43.20 7.60 -2.67
N THR A 483 -43.94 6.66 -3.24
CA THR A 483 -44.44 5.46 -2.55
C THR A 483 -44.01 4.21 -3.32
N LYS A 484 -44.34 3.02 -2.79
CA LYS A 484 -44.09 1.76 -3.50
C LYS A 484 -44.74 1.73 -4.89
N ASP A 485 -45.97 2.24 -4.97
CA ASP A 485 -46.77 2.24 -6.20
C ASP A 485 -46.46 3.45 -7.10
N ARG A 486 -45.84 4.50 -6.53
CA ARG A 486 -45.37 5.69 -7.24
C ARG A 486 -43.90 5.98 -6.91
N PRO A 487 -42.94 5.20 -7.43
CA PRO A 487 -41.53 5.39 -7.11
C PRO A 487 -40.98 6.69 -7.73
N THR A 488 -40.15 7.42 -6.98
CA THR A 488 -39.50 8.65 -7.45
C THR A 488 -38.30 8.37 -8.36
N THR A 489 -38.09 9.24 -9.34
CA THR A 489 -36.93 9.23 -10.24
C THR A 489 -35.71 10.00 -9.72
N ALA A 490 -35.85 10.80 -8.64
CA ALA A 490 -34.74 11.58 -8.07
C ALA A 490 -34.92 11.84 -6.57
N VAL A 491 -34.18 11.10 -5.75
CA VAL A 491 -34.09 11.30 -4.29
C VAL A 491 -33.01 12.33 -3.97
N ARG A 492 -33.33 13.28 -3.09
CA ARG A 492 -32.38 14.24 -2.50
C ARG A 492 -32.26 14.02 -0.99
N LEU A 493 -31.05 14.16 -0.45
CA LEU A 493 -30.80 14.20 1.00
C LEU A 493 -30.70 15.66 1.43
N ALA A 494 -31.66 16.13 2.22
CA ALA A 494 -31.72 17.51 2.70
C ALA A 494 -32.64 17.66 3.93
N GLU A 495 -32.54 18.79 4.63
CA GLU A 495 -33.35 19.09 5.83
C GLU A 495 -34.85 19.29 5.51
N ASP A 496 -35.15 19.66 4.27
CA ASP A 496 -36.49 19.98 3.76
C ASP A 496 -37.14 18.82 3.00
N THR A 497 -36.47 17.67 2.89
CA THR A 497 -37.03 16.45 2.28
C THR A 497 -37.21 15.39 3.35
N TYR A 498 -38.27 14.60 3.27
CA TYR A 498 -38.73 13.80 4.41
C TYR A 498 -38.86 12.31 4.06
N LEU A 499 -38.54 11.47 5.05
CA LEU A 499 -38.89 10.06 5.10
C LEU A 499 -40.09 9.89 6.03
N HIS A 500 -41.10 9.18 5.57
CA HIS A 500 -42.34 8.95 6.27
C HIS A 500 -42.59 7.45 6.48
N PRO A 501 -43.30 7.07 7.55
CA PRO A 501 -43.87 5.73 7.67
C PRO A 501 -44.79 5.41 6.49
N VAL A 502 -44.88 4.13 6.14
CA VAL A 502 -45.79 3.66 5.07
C VAL A 502 -47.23 4.02 5.42
N GLY A 503 -47.98 4.56 4.45
CA GLY A 503 -49.34 5.02 4.61
C GLY A 503 -49.49 6.49 5.01
N SER A 504 -48.42 7.28 4.97
CA SER A 504 -48.46 8.71 5.29
C SER A 504 -48.78 9.58 4.07
N ALA A 505 -48.53 9.07 2.86
CA ALA A 505 -48.79 9.78 1.63
C ALA A 505 -50.29 10.09 1.49
N PRO A 506 -50.67 11.35 1.17
CA PRO A 506 -52.05 11.69 0.93
C PRO A 506 -52.57 10.92 -0.27
N ALA A 507 -53.87 10.57 -0.24
CA ALA A 507 -54.54 10.00 -1.40
C ALA A 507 -54.31 10.92 -2.61
N PRO A 508 -53.97 10.38 -3.79
CA PRO A 508 -53.70 11.22 -4.95
C PRO A 508 -54.92 12.07 -5.25
N LYS A 509 -54.73 13.38 -5.47
CA LYS A 509 -55.85 14.26 -5.84
C LYS A 509 -56.47 13.75 -7.13
N GLU A 510 -57.77 13.57 -7.06
CA GLU A 510 -58.64 13.28 -8.18
C GLU A 510 -58.57 14.42 -9.21
N GLN A 511 -58.07 14.11 -10.41
CA GLN A 511 -57.98 15.06 -11.53
C GLN A 511 -58.90 14.60 -12.66
N LEU A 512 -59.59 15.56 -13.28
CA LEU A 512 -60.38 15.33 -14.48
C LEU A 512 -59.45 14.93 -15.63
N CYS A 513 -59.59 13.70 -16.10
CA CYS A 513 -58.82 13.22 -17.24
C CYS A 513 -59.29 13.91 -18.52
N PRO A 514 -58.42 14.61 -19.28
CA PRO A 514 -58.79 15.27 -20.53
C PRO A 514 -59.19 14.30 -21.66
N PHE A 515 -59.01 12.99 -21.47
CA PHE A 515 -59.33 11.96 -22.45
C PHE A 515 -60.65 11.22 -22.17
N CYS A 516 -60.97 10.93 -20.91
CA CYS A 516 -62.17 10.15 -20.55
C CYS A 516 -63.24 10.96 -19.80
N GLY A 517 -62.96 12.22 -19.41
CA GLY A 517 -63.95 13.12 -18.78
C GLY A 517 -64.33 12.75 -17.34
N THR A 518 -63.76 11.68 -16.79
CA THR A 518 -63.95 11.20 -15.41
C THR A 518 -62.79 11.59 -14.50
N SER A 519 -63.09 11.69 -13.21
CA SER A 519 -62.13 12.01 -12.16
C SER A 519 -61.34 10.76 -11.75
N HIS A 520 -60.01 10.80 -11.86
CA HIS A 520 -59.12 9.70 -11.45
C HIS A 520 -57.97 10.19 -10.57
N PRO A 521 -57.48 9.38 -9.63
CA PRO A 521 -56.32 9.71 -8.81
C PRO A 521 -55.01 9.64 -9.64
N GLY A 522 -54.50 10.79 -10.10
CA GLY A 522 -53.21 10.90 -10.81
C GLY A 522 -53.26 10.70 -12.34
N VAL A 523 -52.09 10.88 -12.98
CA VAL A 523 -51.92 10.96 -14.44
C VAL A 523 -52.09 9.57 -15.09
N GLY A 524 -53.30 9.29 -15.57
CA GLY A 524 -53.61 8.12 -16.42
C GLY A 524 -55.04 7.61 -16.21
N CYS A 525 -55.80 7.44 -17.30
CA CYS A 525 -57.14 6.84 -17.23
C CYS A 525 -56.99 5.31 -17.02
N PRO A 526 -57.67 4.67 -16.04
CA PRO A 526 -57.47 3.24 -15.72
C PRO A 526 -57.93 2.24 -16.78
N ASP A 527 -58.59 2.67 -17.86
CA ASP A 527 -59.18 1.76 -18.84
C ASP A 527 -58.35 1.69 -20.13
N THR A 528 -57.18 1.08 -20.03
CA THR A 528 -56.60 0.33 -21.17
C THR A 528 -55.97 -0.97 -20.65
N VAL A 529 -56.81 -1.82 -20.05
CA VAL A 529 -56.52 -3.24 -19.92
C VAL A 529 -57.06 -3.92 -21.17
N ASP A 530 -56.20 -4.14 -22.17
CA ASP A 530 -56.49 -5.07 -23.25
C ASP A 530 -56.48 -6.51 -22.70
N THR A 531 -57.64 -7.17 -22.70
CA THR A 531 -57.74 -8.64 -22.77
C THR A 531 -58.85 -9.01 -23.75
N PRO A 532 -58.84 -10.22 -24.35
CA PRO A 532 -59.03 -10.41 -25.78
C PRO A 532 -60.40 -11.02 -26.15
N GLY A 533 -60.80 -10.79 -27.40
CA GLY A 533 -61.95 -11.45 -28.07
C GLY A 533 -63.17 -10.52 -28.12
N GLY A 534 -63.86 -10.32 -29.25
CA GLY A 534 -63.80 -10.91 -30.56
C GLY A 534 -65.04 -10.45 -31.35
N SER A 535 -65.00 -10.70 -32.65
CA SER A 535 -66.08 -10.52 -33.65
C SER A 535 -66.30 -9.11 -34.22
N GLY A 536 -65.70 -8.93 -35.41
CA GLY A 536 -66.46 -8.65 -36.63
C GLY A 536 -67.01 -7.24 -36.84
N SER A 537 -66.28 -6.41 -37.56
CA SER A 537 -66.77 -5.70 -38.76
C SER A 537 -65.72 -4.71 -39.27
N SER A 538 -65.34 -4.87 -40.54
CA SER A 538 -64.79 -3.90 -41.50
C SER A 538 -65.18 -2.44 -41.25
N GLY A 539 -64.38 -1.40 -41.58
CA GLY A 539 -63.11 -1.31 -42.28
C GLY A 539 -62.88 0.15 -42.74
N GLY A 540 -61.61 0.57 -42.75
CA GLY A 540 -61.07 1.79 -43.39
C GLY A 540 -61.04 3.04 -42.48
N GLY A 541 -59.90 3.60 -42.05
CA GLY A 541 -58.49 3.38 -42.38
C GLY A 541 -57.79 4.74 -42.38
N VAL A 542 -57.16 5.12 -41.26
CA VAL A 542 -56.23 6.25 -41.17
C VAL A 542 -54.91 5.69 -40.64
N THR A 543 -53.88 5.68 -41.47
CA THR A 543 -52.51 5.27 -41.13
C THR A 543 -51.88 6.28 -40.17
N VAL A 544 -51.54 5.83 -38.96
CA VAL A 544 -50.79 6.60 -37.96
C VAL A 544 -49.29 6.39 -38.21
N LEU A 545 -48.55 7.47 -38.47
CA LEU A 545 -47.09 7.42 -38.65
C LEU A 545 -46.40 7.09 -37.32
N VAL A 546 -45.69 5.97 -37.25
CA VAL A 546 -44.90 5.59 -36.07
C VAL A 546 -43.65 6.49 -35.98
N PRO A 547 -43.29 7.05 -34.81
CA PRO A 547 -42.08 7.87 -34.66
C PRO A 547 -40.80 7.07 -34.91
N THR A 548 -39.76 7.72 -35.45
CA THR A 548 -38.46 7.10 -35.80
C THR A 548 -37.29 7.62 -34.96
N ARG A 549 -37.52 8.65 -34.12
CA ARG A 549 -36.51 9.29 -33.28
C ARG A 549 -36.91 9.20 -31.81
N PHE A 550 -36.01 8.73 -30.97
CA PHE A 550 -36.24 8.52 -29.53
C PHE A 550 -35.11 9.12 -28.73
N THR A 551 -35.43 9.90 -27.71
CA THR A 551 -34.43 10.68 -26.97
C THR A 551 -34.52 10.39 -25.48
N GLY A 552 -33.37 10.17 -24.85
CA GLY A 552 -33.20 10.09 -23.40
C GLY A 552 -32.23 11.16 -22.90
N SER A 553 -32.35 11.56 -21.64
CA SER A 553 -31.48 12.59 -21.04
C SER A 553 -31.05 12.23 -19.61
N GLY A 554 -29.88 12.71 -19.19
CA GLY A 554 -29.30 12.40 -17.89
C GLY A 554 -27.90 11.82 -18.02
N ALA A 555 -27.46 11.01 -17.05
CA ALA A 555 -26.20 10.28 -17.17
C ALA A 555 -26.25 9.32 -18.37
N ALA A 556 -25.14 9.16 -19.08
CA ALA A 556 -25.12 8.49 -20.38
C ALA A 556 -25.73 7.08 -20.37
N GLY A 557 -25.43 6.25 -19.37
CA GLY A 557 -26.06 4.92 -19.24
C GLY A 557 -27.58 4.99 -19.14
N LYS A 558 -28.12 5.90 -18.30
CA LYS A 558 -29.57 6.10 -18.17
C LYS A 558 -30.18 6.66 -19.45
N ALA A 559 -29.60 7.72 -20.01
CA ALA A 559 -30.09 8.35 -21.25
C ALA A 559 -30.13 7.36 -22.42
N PHE A 560 -29.16 6.44 -22.50
CA PHE A 560 -29.10 5.38 -23.50
C PHE A 560 -30.22 4.35 -23.30
N VAL A 561 -30.43 3.90 -22.06
CA VAL A 561 -31.50 2.95 -21.72
C VAL A 561 -32.88 3.56 -21.98
N ASP A 562 -33.09 4.82 -21.60
CA ASP A 562 -34.36 5.53 -21.81
C ASP A 562 -34.67 5.64 -23.32
N ALA A 563 -33.71 6.07 -24.14
CA ALA A 563 -33.87 6.16 -25.59
C ALA A 563 -34.12 4.80 -26.25
N ARG A 564 -33.40 3.76 -25.82
CA ARG A 564 -33.58 2.38 -26.32
C ARG A 564 -34.93 1.81 -25.95
N THR A 565 -35.39 2.05 -24.72
CA THR A 565 -36.67 1.54 -24.21
C THR A 565 -37.82 2.20 -24.97
N ALA A 566 -37.77 3.52 -25.16
CA ALA A 566 -38.76 4.25 -25.94
C ALA A 566 -38.81 3.77 -27.41
N ALA A 567 -37.66 3.45 -28.02
CA ALA A 567 -37.62 2.88 -29.36
C ALA A 567 -38.25 1.47 -29.44
N ALA A 568 -37.96 0.62 -28.45
CA ALA A 568 -38.51 -0.74 -28.38
C ALA A 568 -40.03 -0.72 -28.11
N GLU A 569 -40.52 0.17 -27.25
CA GLU A 569 -41.95 0.38 -26.97
C GLU A 569 -42.71 0.86 -28.21
N ALA A 570 -42.07 1.63 -29.08
CA ALA A 570 -42.61 2.03 -30.37
C ALA A 570 -42.48 0.96 -31.47
N GLY A 571 -42.09 -0.28 -31.11
CA GLY A 571 -42.03 -1.42 -32.03
C GLY A 571 -40.85 -1.37 -33.02
N ARG A 572 -39.81 -0.56 -32.75
CA ARG A 572 -38.61 -0.50 -33.58
C ARG A 572 -37.65 -1.63 -33.25
N ALA A 573 -36.91 -2.09 -34.25
CA ALA A 573 -36.00 -3.22 -34.13
C ALA A 573 -34.54 -2.84 -34.40
N ALA A 574 -34.27 -1.79 -35.18
CA ALA A 574 -32.92 -1.47 -35.63
C ALA A 574 -32.50 -0.01 -35.38
N LEU A 575 -31.28 0.18 -34.88
CA LEU A 575 -30.63 1.48 -34.70
C LEU A 575 -29.84 1.82 -35.97
N ARG A 576 -30.18 2.93 -36.63
CA ARG A 576 -29.46 3.44 -37.81
C ARG A 576 -28.49 4.56 -37.48
N GLU A 577 -28.87 5.44 -36.56
CA GLU A 577 -28.00 6.53 -36.12
C GLU A 577 -28.08 6.70 -34.60
N LEU A 578 -26.93 7.01 -34.01
CA LEU A 578 -26.81 7.38 -32.62
C LEU A 578 -26.23 8.79 -32.54
N VAL A 579 -26.96 9.68 -31.87
CA VAL A 579 -26.53 11.04 -31.60
C VAL A 579 -26.36 11.21 -30.10
N VAL A 580 -25.18 11.64 -29.66
CA VAL A 580 -24.91 11.94 -28.25
C VAL A 580 -24.48 13.40 -28.14
N GLU A 581 -25.19 14.17 -27.33
CA GLU A 581 -24.99 15.61 -27.16
C GLU A 581 -24.71 15.94 -25.69
N ILE A 582 -23.72 16.79 -25.45
CA ILE A 582 -23.44 17.40 -24.15
C ILE A 582 -23.53 18.92 -24.27
N ASP A 583 -24.14 19.54 -23.26
CA ASP A 583 -24.06 20.98 -23.00
C ASP A 583 -23.58 21.14 -21.56
N HIS A 584 -22.32 21.54 -21.41
CA HIS A 584 -21.64 21.66 -20.12
C HIS A 584 -21.18 23.10 -19.92
N VAL A 585 -21.49 23.65 -18.75
CA VAL A 585 -21.03 24.98 -18.32
C VAL A 585 -20.28 24.81 -17.01
N GLY A 586 -19.02 25.23 -17.00
CA GLY A 586 -18.18 25.27 -15.81
C GLY A 586 -16.86 24.52 -15.97
N GLU A 587 -16.20 24.27 -14.84
CA GLU A 587 -15.02 23.42 -14.78
C GLU A 587 -15.35 21.95 -15.13
N GLY A 588 -14.38 21.20 -15.64
CA GLY A 588 -14.56 19.79 -15.99
C GLY A 588 -15.06 19.52 -17.42
N ALA A 589 -15.26 20.56 -18.24
CA ALA A 589 -15.65 20.43 -19.65
C ALA A 589 -14.72 19.48 -20.44
N GLY A 590 -13.40 19.52 -20.20
CA GLY A 590 -12.45 18.62 -20.84
C GLY A 590 -12.66 17.15 -20.47
N THR A 591 -13.08 16.87 -19.25
CA THR A 591 -13.41 15.52 -18.78
C THR A 591 -14.69 15.01 -19.43
N GLU A 592 -15.73 15.84 -19.50
CA GLU A 592 -17.00 15.47 -20.15
C GLU A 592 -16.81 15.26 -21.67
N LEU A 593 -15.97 16.07 -22.32
CA LEU A 593 -15.60 15.86 -23.72
C LEU A 593 -14.82 14.56 -23.94
N ALA A 594 -13.90 14.22 -23.02
CA ALA A 594 -13.17 12.96 -23.09
C ALA A 594 -14.12 11.75 -22.91
N ARG A 595 -15.05 11.84 -21.96
CA ARG A 595 -16.09 10.83 -21.72
C ARG A 595 -17.01 10.65 -22.92
N LEU A 596 -17.39 11.73 -23.59
CA LEU A 596 -18.22 11.70 -24.80
C LEU A 596 -17.58 10.81 -25.89
N HIS A 597 -16.28 10.96 -26.13
CA HIS A 597 -15.55 10.16 -27.13
C HIS A 597 -15.44 8.66 -26.80
N THR A 598 -15.80 8.23 -25.58
CA THR A 598 -15.72 6.81 -25.19
C THR A 598 -16.93 5.99 -25.63
N ILE A 599 -18.09 6.64 -25.87
CA ILE A 599 -19.34 5.94 -26.16
C ILE A 599 -19.26 5.20 -27.49
N VAL A 600 -18.76 5.86 -28.54
CA VAL A 600 -18.51 5.25 -29.84
C VAL A 600 -17.04 5.40 -30.21
N PRO A 601 -16.21 4.36 -30.03
CA PRO A 601 -14.80 4.42 -30.38
C PRO A 601 -14.58 4.63 -31.87
N THR A 602 -13.51 5.34 -32.21
CA THR A 602 -13.14 5.66 -33.60
C THR A 602 -12.80 4.44 -34.45
N GLY A 603 -12.49 3.30 -33.83
CA GLY A 603 -12.21 2.03 -34.51
C GLY A 603 -13.43 1.11 -34.71
N THR A 604 -14.65 1.59 -34.46
CA THR A 604 -15.87 0.79 -34.65
C THR A 604 -16.09 0.54 -36.15
N LEU A 605 -16.01 -0.72 -36.58
CA LEU A 605 -16.18 -1.13 -37.98
C LEU A 605 -17.59 -0.80 -38.48
N GLY A 606 -17.70 -0.28 -39.72
CA GLY A 606 -18.98 0.01 -40.35
C GLY A 606 -19.73 1.23 -39.76
N VAL A 607 -19.02 2.14 -39.08
CA VAL A 607 -19.61 3.36 -38.51
C VAL A 607 -18.95 4.60 -39.10
N ARG A 608 -19.77 5.49 -39.66
CA ARG A 608 -19.34 6.84 -40.05
C ARG A 608 -19.61 7.81 -38.89
N LEU A 609 -18.53 8.35 -38.31
CA LEU A 609 -18.58 9.30 -37.22
C LEU A 609 -18.37 10.73 -37.70
N VAL A 610 -19.19 11.65 -37.18
CA VAL A 610 -19.02 13.09 -37.32
C VAL A 610 -19.04 13.72 -35.95
N TYR A 611 -18.03 14.55 -35.66
CA TYR A 611 -17.94 15.32 -34.42
C TYR A 611 -18.26 16.77 -34.68
N ASP A 612 -19.15 17.32 -33.88
CA ASP A 612 -19.48 18.74 -33.79
C ASP A 612 -19.07 19.22 -32.40
N VAL A 613 -18.03 20.06 -32.30
CA VAL A 613 -17.50 20.54 -31.02
C VAL A 613 -17.39 22.05 -31.05
N GLU A 614 -18.10 22.72 -30.15
CA GLU A 614 -17.99 24.14 -29.88
C GLU A 614 -17.62 24.35 -28.41
N ALA A 615 -16.42 24.89 -28.18
CA ALA A 615 -15.91 25.17 -26.84
C ALA A 615 -15.53 26.65 -26.73
N SER A 616 -16.13 27.35 -25.77
CA SER A 616 -15.78 28.72 -25.41
C SER A 616 -15.14 28.72 -24.03
N VAL A 617 -13.88 29.15 -23.95
CA VAL A 617 -13.04 29.06 -22.75
C VAL A 617 -12.56 30.45 -22.34
N SER A 618 -12.73 30.80 -21.07
CA SER A 618 -12.12 32.00 -20.50
C SER A 618 -10.66 31.72 -20.15
N LEU A 619 -9.71 32.47 -20.72
CA LEU A 619 -8.27 32.23 -20.57
C LEU A 619 -7.68 32.82 -19.28
N SER A 620 -8.30 33.87 -18.75
CA SER A 620 -7.92 34.54 -17.51
C SER A 620 -9.15 35.04 -16.72
N SER A 621 -8.91 35.79 -15.65
CA SER A 621 -9.96 36.49 -14.88
C SER A 621 -10.57 37.69 -15.62
N ASP A 622 -10.02 38.09 -16.76
CA ASP A 622 -10.60 39.12 -17.63
C ASP A 622 -11.66 38.51 -18.56
N PRO A 623 -12.92 38.96 -18.53
CA PRO A 623 -13.99 38.46 -19.41
C PRO A 623 -13.73 38.66 -20.91
N SER A 624 -12.80 39.54 -21.30
CA SER A 624 -12.45 39.81 -22.70
C SER A 624 -11.44 38.81 -23.28
N GLU A 625 -10.73 38.06 -22.43
CA GLU A 625 -9.74 37.07 -22.86
C GLU A 625 -10.39 35.69 -23.02
N THR A 626 -10.95 35.43 -24.20
CA THR A 626 -11.64 34.17 -24.50
C THR A 626 -11.02 33.45 -25.70
N ALA A 627 -11.07 32.11 -25.67
CA ALA A 627 -10.76 31.26 -26.80
C ALA A 627 -12.03 30.51 -27.23
N LEU A 628 -12.39 30.63 -28.51
CA LEU A 628 -13.48 29.89 -29.13
C LEU A 628 -12.90 28.85 -30.10
N VAL A 629 -13.22 27.59 -29.88
CA VAL A 629 -12.86 26.48 -30.76
C VAL A 629 -14.13 25.90 -31.33
N ARG A 630 -14.24 25.87 -32.67
CA ARG A 630 -15.33 25.22 -33.39
C ARG A 630 -14.75 24.18 -34.34
N TYR A 631 -15.29 22.97 -34.29
CA TYR A 631 -14.88 21.86 -35.12
C TYR A 631 -16.10 21.10 -35.62
N HIS A 632 -16.12 20.79 -36.92
CA HIS A 632 -17.07 19.89 -37.57
C HIS A 632 -16.27 18.99 -38.51
N GLY A 633 -16.30 17.67 -38.30
CA GLY A 633 -15.56 16.76 -39.16
C GLY A 633 -15.36 15.35 -38.60
N SER A 634 -14.42 14.62 -39.21
CA SER A 634 -14.14 13.23 -38.88
C SER A 634 -13.27 13.08 -37.61
N PRO A 635 -13.37 11.98 -36.85
CA PRO A 635 -12.50 11.78 -35.70
C PRO A 635 -10.99 11.76 -36.03
N THR A 636 -10.62 11.37 -37.26
CA THR A 636 -9.24 11.36 -37.73
C THR A 636 -8.66 12.78 -37.81
N ASP A 637 -9.40 13.72 -38.37
CA ASP A 637 -8.97 15.12 -38.49
C ASP A 637 -9.10 15.88 -37.17
N TYR A 638 -9.93 15.38 -36.25
CA TYR A 638 -10.04 15.89 -34.89
C TYR A 638 -8.86 15.48 -33.99
N ALA A 639 -8.15 14.39 -34.31
CA ALA A 639 -7.12 13.82 -33.44
C ALA A 639 -6.04 14.82 -32.99
N PRO A 640 -5.51 15.73 -33.84
CA PRO A 640 -4.54 16.75 -33.41
C PRO A 640 -5.14 17.78 -32.45
N LEU A 641 -6.43 18.11 -32.59
CA LEU A 641 -7.14 19.08 -31.75
C LEU A 641 -7.51 18.51 -30.38
N ARG A 642 -7.62 17.18 -30.26
CA ARG A 642 -8.09 16.52 -29.04
C ARG A 642 -7.24 16.83 -27.82
N GLU A 643 -5.92 16.68 -27.90
CA GLU A 643 -5.04 16.97 -26.76
C GLU A 643 -4.90 18.48 -26.50
N ALA A 644 -4.89 19.30 -27.54
CA ALA A 644 -4.85 20.76 -27.41
C ALA A 644 -6.10 21.29 -26.69
N LEU A 645 -7.28 20.80 -27.07
CA LEU A 645 -8.55 21.19 -26.46
C LEU A 645 -8.68 20.66 -25.03
N LYS A 646 -8.21 19.43 -24.77
CA LYS A 646 -8.14 18.88 -23.40
C LYS A 646 -7.26 19.73 -22.48
N GLN A 647 -6.08 20.15 -22.94
CA GLN A 647 -5.21 21.05 -22.17
C GLN A 647 -5.84 22.44 -21.99
N LEU A 648 -6.52 22.95 -23.01
CA LEU A 648 -7.20 24.24 -22.95
C LEU A 648 -8.31 24.25 -21.87
N LEU A 649 -9.03 23.13 -21.73
CA LEU A 649 -10.19 22.96 -20.84
C LEU A 649 -9.86 22.48 -19.40
N ALA A 650 -8.62 22.06 -19.10
CA ALA A 650 -8.34 21.31 -17.87
C ALA A 650 -8.44 22.08 -16.53
N PRO A 651 -8.02 23.35 -16.41
CA PRO A 651 -8.20 24.13 -15.17
C PRO A 651 -9.13 25.35 -15.32
N ARG A 652 -9.93 25.43 -16.40
CA ARG A 652 -10.63 26.67 -16.79
C ARG A 652 -12.15 26.51 -16.83
N GLN A 653 -12.85 27.59 -16.48
CA GLN A 653 -14.28 27.75 -16.71
C GLN A 653 -14.54 27.79 -18.23
N ALA A 654 -15.39 26.89 -18.72
CA ALA A 654 -15.70 26.79 -20.13
C ALA A 654 -17.18 26.49 -20.35
N THR A 655 -17.70 26.96 -21.48
CA THR A 655 -18.96 26.47 -22.05
C THR A 655 -18.62 25.52 -23.18
N LEU A 656 -19.10 24.29 -23.10
CA LEU A 656 -18.86 23.24 -24.09
C LEU A 656 -20.20 22.72 -24.60
N ARG A 657 -20.38 22.82 -25.91
CA ARG A 657 -21.41 22.10 -26.66
C ARG A 657 -20.72 21.12 -27.58
N ALA A 658 -20.93 19.84 -27.36
CA ALA A 658 -20.33 18.81 -28.21
C ALA A 658 -21.35 17.74 -28.56
N ARG A 659 -21.27 17.27 -29.80
CA ARG A 659 -22.14 16.26 -30.38
C ARG A 659 -21.30 15.24 -31.14
N ILE A 660 -21.56 13.97 -30.86
CA ILE A 660 -21.10 12.86 -31.70
C ILE A 660 -22.30 12.33 -32.46
N HIS A 661 -22.17 12.25 -33.78
CA HIS A 661 -23.15 11.61 -34.66
C HIS A 661 -22.52 10.37 -35.30
N ALA A 662 -23.02 9.20 -34.91
CA ALA A 662 -22.64 7.91 -35.46
C ALA A 662 -23.73 7.42 -36.41
N VAL A 663 -23.35 7.14 -37.66
CA VAL A 663 -24.22 6.53 -38.66
C VAL A 663 -23.71 5.12 -38.94
N PHE A 664 -24.54 4.12 -38.71
CA PHE A 664 -24.18 2.71 -38.90
C PHE A 664 -24.50 2.30 -40.33
N GLU A 665 -23.51 1.80 -41.07
CA GLU A 665 -23.69 1.32 -42.46
C GLU A 665 -24.65 0.14 -42.51
N ASN A 666 -24.57 -0.74 -41.51
CA ASN A 666 -25.55 -1.79 -41.26
C ASN A 666 -26.33 -1.44 -39.97
N PRO A 667 -27.68 -1.36 -40.02
CA PRO A 667 -28.47 -1.07 -38.83
C PRO A 667 -28.23 -2.10 -37.72
N LEU A 668 -27.99 -1.63 -36.49
CA LEU A 668 -27.73 -2.50 -35.34
C LEU A 668 -29.05 -2.98 -34.73
N GLN A 669 -29.17 -4.26 -34.37
CA GLN A 669 -30.36 -4.73 -33.65
C GLN A 669 -30.42 -4.12 -32.24
N LEU A 670 -31.55 -3.52 -31.84
CA LEU A 670 -31.69 -2.87 -30.53
C LEU A 670 -31.47 -3.82 -29.34
N SER A 671 -31.78 -5.11 -29.51
CA SER A 671 -31.51 -6.19 -28.55
C SER A 671 -30.19 -6.92 -28.79
N GLY A 672 -29.41 -6.52 -29.80
CA GLY A 672 -28.18 -7.16 -30.22
C GLY A 672 -26.98 -6.84 -29.33
N GLU A 673 -25.94 -7.66 -29.44
CA GLU A 673 -24.71 -7.54 -28.63
C GLU A 673 -24.00 -6.20 -28.83
N GLU A 674 -23.96 -5.67 -30.06
CA GLU A 674 -23.29 -4.41 -30.39
C GLU A 674 -23.95 -3.21 -29.68
N VAL A 675 -25.29 -3.16 -29.62
CA VAL A 675 -26.03 -2.13 -28.89
C VAL A 675 -25.84 -2.29 -27.37
N ASN A 676 -25.74 -3.52 -26.87
CA ASN A 676 -25.43 -3.77 -25.46
C ASN A 676 -24.01 -3.31 -25.08
N GLN A 677 -23.02 -3.49 -25.96
CA GLN A 677 -21.67 -2.97 -25.75
C GLN A 677 -21.64 -1.43 -25.71
N LEU A 678 -22.42 -0.77 -26.58
CA LEU A 678 -22.60 0.70 -26.54
C LEU A 678 -23.29 1.15 -25.24
N ALA A 679 -24.32 0.43 -24.79
CA ALA A 679 -25.00 0.70 -23.52
C ALA A 679 -24.05 0.57 -22.33
N GLN A 680 -23.22 -0.48 -22.32
CA GLN A 680 -22.23 -0.72 -21.28
C GLN A 680 -21.19 0.39 -21.23
N ARG A 681 -20.63 0.82 -22.37
CA ARG A 681 -19.70 1.96 -22.43
C ARG A 681 -20.34 3.27 -22.00
N ALA A 682 -21.58 3.52 -22.39
CA ALA A 682 -22.33 4.68 -21.94
C ALA A 682 -22.50 4.68 -20.41
N SER A 683 -22.65 3.50 -19.79
CA SER A 683 -22.73 3.36 -18.33
C SER A 683 -21.35 3.51 -17.64
N ASP A 684 -20.30 2.90 -18.18
CA ASP A 684 -19.01 2.80 -17.51
C ASP A 684 -18.13 4.04 -17.68
N THR A 685 -18.16 4.66 -18.87
CA THR A 685 -17.21 5.73 -19.23
C THR A 685 -17.87 6.95 -19.87
N GLY A 686 -19.20 6.94 -20.07
CA GLY A 686 -19.93 8.02 -20.72
C GLY A 686 -20.06 9.31 -19.89
N PRO A 687 -20.53 10.42 -20.50
CA PRO A 687 -20.73 11.70 -19.80
C PRO A 687 -21.71 11.61 -18.63
N THR A 688 -21.52 12.48 -17.64
CA THR A 688 -22.37 12.57 -16.44
C THR A 688 -23.72 13.20 -16.71
N LYS A 689 -23.82 14.03 -17.74
CA LYS A 689 -25.07 14.61 -18.24
C LYS A 689 -25.00 14.79 -19.76
N CYS A 690 -25.85 14.07 -20.48
CA CYS A 690 -25.97 14.16 -21.93
C CYS A 690 -27.42 13.92 -22.38
N THR A 691 -27.65 14.22 -23.65
CA THR A 691 -28.85 13.82 -24.39
C THR A 691 -28.43 12.76 -25.42
N ILE A 692 -29.11 11.62 -25.43
CA ILE A 692 -28.87 10.54 -26.39
C ILE A 692 -30.10 10.38 -27.25
N THR A 693 -29.93 10.44 -28.57
CA THR A 693 -31.00 10.25 -29.55
C THR A 693 -30.72 9.05 -30.43
N PHE A 694 -31.67 8.13 -30.48
CA PHE A 694 -31.70 6.99 -31.37
C PHE A 694 -32.51 7.36 -32.60
N VAL A 695 -31.95 7.13 -33.78
CA VAL A 695 -32.69 7.18 -35.06
C VAL A 695 -32.80 5.75 -35.57
N THR A 696 -34.03 5.29 -35.73
CA THR A 696 -34.36 3.91 -36.07
C THR A 696 -34.79 3.77 -37.53
N GLU A 697 -35.09 2.55 -37.99
CA GLU A 697 -35.68 2.34 -39.30
C GLU A 697 -37.01 3.09 -39.47
N GLY A 698 -37.17 3.76 -40.62
CA GLY A 698 -38.48 4.23 -41.06
C GLY A 698 -39.32 3.10 -41.67
N GLU A 699 -40.62 3.30 -41.80
CA GLU A 699 -41.45 2.44 -42.64
C GLU A 699 -40.96 2.56 -44.10
N THR A 700 -40.55 1.45 -44.70
CA THR A 700 -40.31 1.33 -46.15
C THR A 700 -41.61 1.18 -46.91
#